data_AF-A0A510Y5J6-F1
#
_entry.id   AF-A0A510Y5J6-F1
#
_cell.length_a   1.000
_cell.length_b   1.000
_cell.length_c   1.000
_cell.angle_alpha   90.00
_cell.angle_beta   90.00
_cell.angle_gamma   90.00
#
_symmetry.space_group_name_H-M   'P 1'
#
loop_
_entity.id
_entity.type
_entity.pdbx_description
1 polymer ?
#
loop_
_entity_poly.entity_id
_entity_poly.type
_entity_poly.pdbx_seq_one_letter_code
_entity_poly.pdbx_strand_id
1 'polypeptide(L)'
;MKAPTIKTHYRTPVQQLKKRQSPWKEKQYSCRAKEWLGDDYGITIRIEIGNERLPKRIEEEYSFIEWASGPEWENRIRVPLRFFATDTRNGRSFSTFEGFVPYVLFEKLDTAVPFKAIGFAVLSSRQEGIRFRLKTGRSGTTWLQKGTIGVNEKGWLFRPVVNKFNNLELRVTRPSGKKVKLFPAYLMDVEKVSIGWKLLGTAPRHLLEANGWPSKLQLILKKRGESQKYYYPVEWESDKWWSAVVELDPSSHFTGVWDFYITDGGDKPLWRHRLHMPAKDIAKASKWYAPHYEKGAVSFRLYRTQNYSASIMIQTENVKLYTVRASYEQGSIHFRGTLYWNRYTPDAWQLVWKNRDTNEEAVVPVHMYKLHSKRAQYVFHGEVTDLFKNEAGTGGAPYRLGRSDLYLRVRSDEEDIDYRLRSNNRKLVKNTKHEWYHQNKIYRHQFYRTTSKRVAFSIDEIDIAKDITSMKVKNGKFIIEGQARFTTLTRNLRPRQQASVVVKNRETKEEHHFSIKSQHLKDNWIQFEAEAAFEDFRWLHSDKAVLDLHIRLHAGEFMHERKLGKKDFVYYKDEILHSYVLEEGEQAISWYVTYTPRGNVKIETITYPRRQFLKLQEENEKMKKAGAQSRVWVVGERPDTAQDTGYHFFKYCRTAHPEIEVYYAIESDSMDREVVEELGNVLIIGSDEHVEVCLRATAFFGSHDIEYFLPFKGTLMESYRHGLRVFLQHGVLGRKRVEYNQEYYKYPFHLFCVSSKSEKRMVMKKMHYDEETVQVTGLSRFDNLLEGPPAERKIVFIPTWREWLHSREAFLESEYYRRYKSFLENPKLHRFLEKNDVVLQFYPHYRMQQYTDAFDKIKSEKIEIVKLGKKTVQQLLKESMLMITDYSSVSFDFTYMQKPVIYYHFDTKRFFQGGSLRPLEETFLGDVVHSEEELLKSLRRHLKRGWAEKKAVSENRRMIFSYSDKQNAARIFQAAKELEKENR
;
A
#
# COMPACT_ATOMS: atom_id res chain seq x y z
N MET A 1 -48.16 50.63 -12.37
CA MET A 1 -48.07 50.48 -10.89
C MET A 1 -46.61 50.41 -10.47
N LYS A 2 -46.34 50.61 -9.17
CA LYS A 2 -45.05 50.74 -8.46
C LYS A 2 -43.86 49.91 -9.00
N ALA A 3 -42.66 50.52 -9.01
CA ALA A 3 -41.41 49.97 -9.54
C ALA A 3 -40.21 50.06 -8.52
N PRO A 4 -38.94 50.45 -8.82
CA PRO A 4 -37.74 49.72 -8.35
C PRO A 4 -36.88 50.56 -7.32
N THR A 5 -35.56 50.44 -7.06
CA THR A 5 -34.41 49.89 -7.84
C THR A 5 -33.12 49.63 -7.00
N ILE A 6 -32.44 48.50 -7.27
CA ILE A 6 -30.96 48.31 -7.47
C ILE A 6 -29.91 49.08 -6.59
N LYS A 7 -29.05 48.29 -5.90
CA LYS A 7 -27.59 48.43 -5.58
C LYS A 7 -26.96 49.63 -4.79
N THR A 8 -25.80 49.28 -4.19
CA THR A 8 -24.51 50.03 -4.01
C THR A 8 -24.26 51.06 -2.89
N HIS A 9 -23.48 50.60 -1.90
CA HIS A 9 -22.18 51.13 -1.40
C HIS A 9 -21.90 52.61 -1.00
N TYR A 10 -21.20 52.70 0.15
CA TYR A 10 -20.08 53.60 0.55
C TYR A 10 -20.27 54.84 1.46
N ARG A 11 -19.33 54.90 2.44
CA ARG A 11 -18.80 56.02 3.26
C ARG A 11 -19.52 56.45 4.58
N THR A 12 -18.66 56.60 5.59
CA THR A 12 -18.77 57.21 6.94
C THR A 12 -18.61 58.75 6.89
N PRO A 13 -18.81 59.57 7.96
CA PRO A 13 -18.72 59.24 9.40
C PRO A 13 -19.69 59.94 10.43
N VAL A 14 -19.62 59.48 11.69
CA VAL A 14 -19.87 60.18 12.99
C VAL A 14 -21.25 60.81 13.33
N GLN A 15 -21.89 60.23 14.36
CA GLN A 15 -22.76 60.78 15.45
C GLN A 15 -23.83 61.87 15.17
N GLN A 16 -25.11 61.58 15.53
CA GLN A 16 -25.78 62.14 16.73
C GLN A 16 -27.21 61.57 17.01
N LEU A 17 -27.61 61.59 18.30
CA LEU A 17 -28.96 61.70 18.94
C LEU A 17 -30.21 61.04 18.29
N LYS A 18 -30.86 60.00 18.86
CA LYS A 18 -31.74 59.88 20.08
C LYS A 18 -33.23 60.28 19.91
N LYS A 19 -34.18 59.31 19.98
CA LYS A 19 -35.30 59.19 20.97
C LYS A 19 -36.32 58.07 20.63
N ARG A 20 -37.22 57.74 21.60
CA ARG A 20 -38.21 56.60 21.67
C ARG A 20 -37.56 55.23 21.93
N GLN A 21 -37.40 54.71 23.15
CA GLN A 21 -37.87 55.06 24.51
C GLN A 21 -39.33 54.70 24.88
N SER A 22 -39.53 53.49 25.43
CA SER A 22 -40.55 53.05 26.43
C SER A 22 -40.48 51.50 26.59
N PRO A 23 -40.87 50.84 27.72
CA PRO A 23 -41.09 51.29 29.10
C PRO A 23 -40.16 50.58 30.13
N TRP A 24 -40.33 50.91 31.43
CA TRP A 24 -39.74 50.21 32.60
C TRP A 24 -40.68 49.07 33.07
N LYS A 25 -40.42 48.19 34.06
CA LYS A 25 -39.51 48.18 35.25
C LYS A 25 -38.88 46.79 35.50
N GLU A 26 -37.96 46.76 36.47
CA GLU A 26 -37.30 45.56 36.97
C GLU A 26 -38.23 44.58 37.71
N LYS A 27 -37.88 43.29 37.67
CA LYS A 27 -37.83 42.46 38.88
C LYS A 27 -36.52 41.67 38.92
N GLN A 28 -35.47 42.30 39.44
CA GLN A 28 -34.40 41.51 40.05
C GLN A 28 -34.95 40.84 41.31
N TYR A 29 -34.85 39.52 41.39
CA TYR A 29 -34.70 38.84 42.69
C TYR A 29 -33.21 38.59 42.91
N SER A 30 -32.45 39.68 43.03
CA SER A 30 -31.17 39.63 43.73
C SER A 30 -31.47 39.81 45.22
N CYS A 31 -31.22 38.78 46.02
CA CYS A 31 -31.07 38.97 47.46
C CYS A 31 -29.72 39.65 47.66
N ARG A 32 -29.70 40.98 47.49
CA ARG A 32 -28.65 41.85 48.02
C ARG A 32 -29.02 42.11 49.47
N ALA A 33 -28.28 41.54 50.41
CA ALA A 33 -28.25 42.08 51.76
C ALA A 33 -27.54 43.44 51.69
N LYS A 34 -28.28 44.53 51.51
CA LYS A 34 -27.73 45.91 51.47
C LYS A 34 -28.44 46.87 52.43
N GLU A 35 -28.91 46.34 53.55
CA GLU A 35 -29.51 47.11 54.65
C GLU A 35 -28.83 46.82 56.01
N TRP A 36 -27.80 45.96 56.07
CA TRP A 36 -27.22 45.48 57.35
C TRP A 36 -25.67 45.54 57.45
N LEU A 37 -24.94 45.75 56.36
CA LEU A 37 -23.47 45.89 56.37
C LEU A 37 -23.04 47.00 55.40
N GLY A 38 -22.05 47.80 55.82
CA GLY A 38 -21.60 49.02 55.13
C GLY A 38 -20.82 48.79 53.83
N ASP A 39 -20.48 49.89 53.15
CA ASP A 39 -20.03 49.88 51.74
C ASP A 39 -18.64 49.25 51.46
N ASP A 40 -17.86 48.89 52.48
CA ASP A 40 -16.49 48.34 52.30
C ASP A 40 -16.42 46.85 51.92
N TYR A 41 -17.49 46.04 52.10
CA TYR A 41 -17.43 44.57 51.96
C TYR A 41 -18.31 43.97 50.85
N GLY A 42 -18.00 44.30 49.60
CA GLY A 42 -18.69 43.81 48.40
C GLY A 42 -18.30 42.41 47.90
N ILE A 43 -18.52 41.33 48.67
CA ILE A 43 -18.18 39.95 48.22
C ILE A 43 -19.10 39.50 47.07
N THR A 44 -18.61 39.66 45.82
CA THR A 44 -19.26 39.17 44.61
C THR A 44 -18.45 38.02 43.99
N ILE A 45 -18.77 36.77 44.34
CA ILE A 45 -18.13 35.59 43.73
C ILE A 45 -18.69 35.34 42.32
N ARG A 46 -18.22 36.12 41.35
CA ARG A 46 -18.29 35.76 39.92
C ARG A 46 -17.04 34.96 39.54
N ILE A 47 -17.20 33.68 39.19
CA ILE A 47 -16.17 32.95 38.45
C ILE A 47 -16.35 33.24 36.94
N GLU A 48 -16.04 34.47 36.55
CA GLU A 48 -15.88 34.83 35.14
C GLU A 48 -14.44 34.56 34.72
N ILE A 49 -14.20 33.37 34.15
CA ILE A 49 -12.97 33.10 33.39
C ILE A 49 -13.07 33.94 32.10
N GLY A 50 -12.46 35.13 32.14
CA GLY A 50 -12.45 36.06 31.02
C GLY A 50 -11.78 35.48 29.76
N ASN A 51 -12.14 36.03 28.60
CA ASN A 51 -11.55 35.64 27.32
C ASN A 51 -10.13 36.21 27.15
N GLU A 52 -9.14 35.71 27.90
CA GLU A 52 -7.75 35.71 27.43
C GLU A 52 -6.87 34.63 28.09
N ARG A 53 -5.54 34.71 27.93
CA ARG A 53 -4.64 33.55 28.00
C ARG A 53 -4.40 33.01 29.42
N LEU A 54 -4.55 31.69 29.56
CA LEU A 54 -4.10 30.93 30.73
C LEU A 54 -2.58 31.05 30.96
N PRO A 55 -2.09 31.03 32.23
CA PRO A 55 -0.67 30.99 32.56
C PRO A 55 0.09 29.75 32.05
N LYS A 56 1.42 29.83 32.11
CA LYS A 56 2.33 28.67 32.04
C LYS A 56 2.57 28.15 33.46
N ARG A 57 2.72 26.82 33.61
CA ARG A 57 2.76 26.04 34.86
C ARG A 57 1.50 26.18 35.73
N ILE A 58 1.00 25.03 36.11
CA ILE A 58 0.26 24.76 37.34
C ILE A 58 1.04 23.60 37.94
N GLU A 59 1.52 23.73 39.17
CA GLU A 59 2.16 22.64 39.90
C GLU A 59 1.07 21.83 40.63
N GLU A 60 1.24 20.51 40.69
CA GLU A 60 0.11 19.58 40.84
C GLU A 60 -0.08 19.06 42.27
N GLU A 61 -1.09 19.58 42.98
CA GLU A 61 -1.79 18.80 44.01
C GLU A 61 -3.23 18.52 43.56
N TYR A 62 -3.49 17.26 43.16
CA TYR A 62 -4.83 16.79 42.85
C TYR A 62 -5.65 16.69 44.13
N SER A 63 -6.82 17.34 44.16
CA SER A 63 -7.58 17.56 45.39
C SER A 63 -8.07 16.26 46.06
N PHE A 64 -7.44 15.96 47.20
CA PHE A 64 -7.87 14.93 48.13
C PHE A 64 -9.26 15.28 48.71
N ILE A 65 -10.10 14.26 48.91
CA ILE A 65 -11.30 14.35 49.74
C ILE A 65 -10.90 13.95 51.16
N GLU A 66 -10.77 14.94 52.04
CA GLU A 66 -10.62 14.71 53.48
C GLU A 66 -12.00 14.39 54.09
N TRP A 67 -12.11 13.26 54.76
CA TRP A 67 -13.33 12.82 55.43
C TRP A 67 -13.37 13.33 56.87
N ALA A 68 -13.93 14.51 57.08
CA ALA A 68 -14.26 15.01 58.41
C ALA A 68 -15.53 14.33 58.94
N SER A 69 -15.38 13.31 59.78
CA SER A 69 -16.45 12.79 60.65
C SER A 69 -16.50 13.58 61.96
N GLY A 70 -17.72 13.83 62.48
CA GLY A 70 -17.93 14.46 63.78
C GLY A 70 -19.28 14.04 64.40
N PRO A 71 -19.48 14.19 65.72
CA PRO A 71 -20.48 13.38 66.44
C PRO A 71 -21.96 13.69 66.15
N GLU A 72 -22.30 14.90 65.69
CA GLU A 72 -23.68 15.42 65.75
C GLU A 72 -24.60 15.09 64.56
N TRP A 73 -24.17 14.26 63.59
CA TRP A 73 -24.88 14.12 62.31
C TRP A 73 -24.95 12.66 61.80
N GLU A 74 -25.50 11.74 62.60
CA GLU A 74 -25.49 10.28 62.38
C GLU A 74 -25.86 9.81 60.95
N ASN A 75 -26.77 10.53 60.28
CA ASN A 75 -27.27 10.21 58.93
C ASN A 75 -26.74 11.13 57.81
N ARG A 76 -25.91 12.16 58.09
CA ARG A 76 -25.49 13.13 57.06
C ARG A 76 -24.03 13.59 57.18
N ILE A 77 -23.29 13.49 56.06
CA ILE A 77 -21.86 13.87 55.98
C ILE A 77 -21.68 15.10 55.08
N ARG A 78 -20.78 16.01 55.47
CA ARG A 78 -20.30 17.11 54.63
C ARG A 78 -18.94 16.74 54.03
N VAL A 79 -18.84 16.72 52.70
CA VAL A 79 -17.56 16.55 51.99
C VAL A 79 -17.04 17.93 51.60
N PRO A 80 -15.95 18.44 52.21
CA PRO A 80 -15.36 19.71 51.82
C PRO A 80 -14.74 19.62 50.42
N LEU A 81 -14.87 20.69 49.63
CA LEU A 81 -14.27 20.80 48.30
C LEU A 81 -13.11 21.80 48.35
N ARG A 82 -11.86 21.32 48.32
CA ARG A 82 -10.71 22.21 48.11
C ARG A 82 -10.73 22.72 46.66
N PHE A 83 -10.98 24.02 46.48
CA PHE A 83 -10.79 24.74 45.22
C PHE A 83 -9.57 25.64 45.35
N PHE A 84 -8.59 25.48 44.46
CA PHE A 84 -7.44 26.38 44.37
C PHE A 84 -7.72 27.47 43.32
N ALA A 85 -7.53 28.72 43.71
CA ALA A 85 -7.60 29.88 42.82
C ALA A 85 -6.37 30.77 43.07
N THR A 86 -5.60 31.01 42.01
CA THR A 86 -4.39 31.85 42.03
C THR A 86 -4.64 33.15 41.27
N ASP A 87 -4.43 34.30 41.92
CA ASP A 87 -4.34 35.56 41.19
C ASP A 87 -3.00 35.61 40.43
N THR A 88 -3.09 35.71 39.12
CA THR A 88 -1.96 35.69 38.19
C THR A 88 -1.18 37.02 38.15
N ARG A 89 -1.54 38.01 38.98
CA ARG A 89 -0.82 39.29 39.11
C ARG A 89 0.24 39.27 40.20
N ASN A 90 -0.10 38.78 41.40
CA ASN A 90 0.71 38.98 42.60
C ASN A 90 1.28 37.70 43.24
N GLY A 91 1.08 36.52 42.63
CA GLY A 91 1.81 35.29 42.97
C GLY A 91 1.50 34.62 44.32
N ARG A 92 0.69 35.24 45.19
CA ARG A 92 0.24 34.64 46.45
C ARG A 92 -0.98 33.75 46.24
N SER A 93 -0.90 32.50 46.71
CA SER A 93 -2.03 31.57 46.81
C SER A 93 -2.84 31.88 48.07
N PHE A 94 -4.12 32.26 47.91
CA PHE A 94 -5.03 32.40 49.05
C PHE A 94 -5.54 31.03 49.51
N SER A 95 -5.01 30.53 50.63
CA SER A 95 -5.55 29.37 51.33
C SER A 95 -6.87 29.77 52.03
N THR A 96 -7.99 29.30 51.48
CA THR A 96 -9.37 29.50 51.95
C THR A 96 -9.90 30.95 51.95
N PHE A 97 -11.19 31.09 51.65
CA PHE A 97 -11.97 32.23 52.15
C PHE A 97 -12.17 31.99 53.65
N GLU A 98 -11.61 32.83 54.51
CA GLU A 98 -11.85 32.72 55.95
C GLU A 98 -13.36 32.80 56.24
N GLY A 99 -13.85 31.90 57.09
CA GLY A 99 -15.28 31.75 57.40
C GLY A 99 -16.12 30.95 56.38
N PHE A 100 -15.67 30.74 55.13
CA PHE A 100 -16.49 30.14 54.06
C PHE A 100 -15.88 28.89 53.41
N VAL A 101 -16.34 27.71 53.84
CA VAL A 101 -15.97 26.42 53.23
C VAL A 101 -17.05 25.96 52.24
N PRO A 102 -16.73 25.65 50.98
CA PRO A 102 -17.64 24.98 50.07
C PRO A 102 -17.66 23.46 50.31
N TYR A 103 -18.83 22.85 50.43
CA TYR A 103 -18.99 21.40 50.65
C TYR A 103 -20.20 20.83 49.91
N VAL A 104 -20.23 19.50 49.76
CA VAL A 104 -21.42 18.75 49.30
C VAL A 104 -22.02 17.97 50.46
N LEU A 105 -23.35 17.92 50.51
CA LEU A 105 -24.10 17.26 51.56
C LEU A 105 -24.59 15.87 51.11
N PHE A 106 -24.20 14.86 51.86
CA PHE A 106 -24.53 13.46 51.65
C PHE A 106 -25.46 12.93 52.72
N GLU A 107 -26.38 12.06 52.32
CA GLU A 107 -27.21 11.25 53.20
C GLU A 107 -26.68 9.82 53.20
N LYS A 108 -26.52 9.26 54.39
CA LYS A 108 -26.18 7.85 54.60
C LYS A 108 -27.44 7.02 54.37
N LEU A 109 -27.36 5.95 53.56
CA LEU A 109 -28.54 5.12 53.24
C LEU A 109 -28.43 3.72 53.86
N ASP A 110 -27.55 2.87 53.33
CA ASP A 110 -27.35 1.50 53.82
C ASP A 110 -25.89 1.03 53.63
N THR A 111 -25.63 -0.25 53.85
CA THR A 111 -24.29 -0.86 53.65
C THR A 111 -23.95 -1.12 52.17
N ALA A 112 -24.93 -1.13 51.27
CA ALA A 112 -24.78 -1.45 49.84
C ALA A 112 -24.57 -0.20 48.97
N VAL A 113 -25.10 0.96 49.40
CA VAL A 113 -24.94 2.30 48.84
C VAL A 113 -24.71 3.27 50.01
N PRO A 114 -23.46 3.45 50.47
CA PRO A 114 -23.19 4.12 51.74
C PRO A 114 -23.61 5.59 51.74
N PHE A 115 -23.60 6.28 50.60
CA PHE A 115 -23.94 7.70 50.49
C PHE A 115 -24.71 8.05 49.21
N LYS A 116 -25.73 8.89 49.36
CA LYS A 116 -26.46 9.57 48.27
C LYS A 116 -26.27 11.07 48.40
N ALA A 117 -25.92 11.75 47.31
CA ALA A 117 -25.91 13.21 47.29
C ALA A 117 -27.35 13.73 47.36
N ILE A 118 -27.66 14.45 48.43
CA ILE A 118 -28.92 15.20 48.61
C ILE A 118 -28.71 16.71 48.41
N GLY A 119 -27.47 17.19 48.50
CA GLY A 119 -27.10 18.58 48.34
C GLY A 119 -26.43 18.90 47.01
N PHE A 120 -26.59 20.17 46.60
CA PHE A 120 -25.66 20.84 45.69
C PHE A 120 -24.33 21.10 46.42
N ALA A 121 -23.30 21.52 45.67
CA ALA A 121 -22.16 22.18 46.29
C ALA A 121 -22.61 23.52 46.88
N VAL A 122 -22.43 23.69 48.19
CA VAL A 122 -22.91 24.82 49.00
C VAL A 122 -21.74 25.54 49.64
N LEU A 123 -21.72 26.86 49.54
CA LEU A 123 -20.88 27.74 50.38
C LEU A 123 -21.69 28.18 51.62
N SER A 124 -21.12 28.12 52.82
CA SER A 124 -21.76 28.67 54.03
C SER A 124 -20.79 29.43 54.93
N SER A 125 -21.27 30.53 55.52
CA SER A 125 -20.63 31.18 56.66
C SER A 125 -20.67 30.26 57.88
N ARG A 126 -19.60 30.23 58.69
CA ARG A 126 -19.60 29.57 60.02
C ARG A 126 -20.49 30.27 61.06
N GLN A 127 -20.78 31.56 60.90
CA GLN A 127 -21.49 32.37 61.92
C GLN A 127 -22.98 32.57 61.63
N GLU A 128 -23.40 32.62 60.36
CA GLU A 128 -24.77 33.03 59.99
C GLU A 128 -25.67 31.89 59.49
N GLY A 129 -25.12 30.70 59.24
CA GLY A 129 -25.87 29.54 58.74
C GLY A 129 -26.41 29.63 57.30
N ILE A 130 -26.28 30.78 56.63
CA ILE A 130 -26.71 31.05 55.24
C ILE A 130 -26.00 30.09 54.25
N ARG A 131 -26.72 29.62 53.23
CA ARG A 131 -26.28 28.58 52.28
C ARG A 131 -26.45 28.98 50.81
N PHE A 132 -25.34 29.23 50.11
CA PHE A 132 -25.34 29.59 48.69
C PHE A 132 -25.09 28.37 47.78
N ARG A 133 -25.97 28.12 46.80
CA ARG A 133 -25.79 27.05 45.80
C ARG A 133 -24.82 27.47 44.70
N LEU A 134 -23.75 26.70 44.49
CA LEU A 134 -22.77 26.97 43.43
C LEU A 134 -23.32 26.59 42.05
N LYS A 135 -23.22 27.54 41.11
CA LYS A 135 -23.58 27.39 39.68
C LYS A 135 -22.35 27.56 38.80
N THR A 136 -22.27 26.81 37.70
CA THR A 136 -21.06 26.80 36.83
C THR A 136 -21.25 27.65 35.57
N GLY A 137 -20.27 28.48 35.22
CA GLY A 137 -20.20 29.05 33.87
C GLY A 137 -19.98 27.97 32.80
N ARG A 138 -20.37 28.22 31.53
CA ARG A 138 -20.30 27.23 30.42
C ARG A 138 -18.91 26.57 30.27
N SER A 139 -17.85 27.31 30.55
CA SER A 139 -16.46 26.81 30.59
C SER A 139 -16.24 25.79 31.73
N GLY A 140 -16.63 26.14 32.95
CA GLY A 140 -16.57 25.25 34.13
C GLY A 140 -17.43 24.00 33.99
N THR A 141 -18.63 24.11 33.41
CA THR A 141 -19.51 22.97 33.08
C THR A 141 -18.78 21.91 32.25
N THR A 142 -17.99 22.35 31.27
CA THR A 142 -17.25 21.47 30.35
C THR A 142 -16.05 20.79 31.02
N TRP A 143 -15.45 21.45 32.01
CA TRP A 143 -14.28 20.96 32.76
C TRP A 143 -14.69 19.90 33.78
N LEU A 144 -15.66 20.22 34.65
CA LEU A 144 -16.11 19.37 35.75
C LEU A 144 -16.74 18.04 35.28
N GLN A 145 -17.49 18.05 34.17
CA GLN A 145 -18.11 16.82 33.64
C GLN A 145 -17.12 15.79 33.08
N LYS A 146 -15.85 16.15 32.87
CA LYS A 146 -14.84 15.31 32.19
C LYS A 146 -13.49 15.19 32.92
N GLY A 147 -13.18 16.06 33.88
CA GLY A 147 -11.83 16.16 34.46
C GLY A 147 -11.64 15.58 35.87
N THR A 148 -12.70 15.42 36.68
CA THR A 148 -12.56 15.14 38.11
C THR A 148 -13.33 13.89 38.52
N ILE A 149 -12.65 12.91 39.12
CA ILE A 149 -13.28 11.76 39.80
C ILE A 149 -12.50 11.51 41.08
N GLY A 150 -13.10 11.84 42.23
CA GLY A 150 -12.59 11.41 43.54
C GLY A 150 -13.10 10.01 43.88
N VAL A 151 -12.41 9.29 44.77
CA VAL A 151 -12.81 7.94 45.20
C VAL A 151 -12.50 7.75 46.69
N ASN A 152 -13.26 6.87 47.35
CA ASN A 152 -12.98 6.38 48.69
C ASN A 152 -12.39 4.95 48.66
N GLU A 153 -11.88 4.50 49.81
CA GLU A 153 -11.31 3.15 50.05
C GLU A 153 -12.22 1.99 49.60
N LYS A 154 -13.54 2.22 49.54
CA LYS A 154 -14.54 1.21 49.14
C LYS A 154 -14.87 1.25 47.63
N GLY A 155 -14.05 1.91 46.82
CA GLY A 155 -14.10 1.88 45.35
C GLY A 155 -15.17 2.74 44.68
N TRP A 156 -15.84 3.65 45.42
CA TRP A 156 -16.95 4.46 44.89
C TRP A 156 -16.48 5.69 44.12
N LEU A 157 -16.94 5.87 42.89
CA LEU A 157 -16.60 7.05 42.08
C LEU A 157 -17.49 8.25 42.45
N PHE A 158 -16.87 9.36 42.85
CA PHE A 158 -17.47 10.66 43.12
C PHE A 158 -17.14 11.62 41.96
N ARG A 159 -18.09 11.87 41.06
CA ARG A 159 -17.88 12.73 39.89
C ARG A 159 -18.75 14.00 39.95
N PRO A 160 -18.19 15.21 39.85
CA PRO A 160 -19.01 16.41 39.78
C PRO A 160 -19.82 16.40 38.48
N VAL A 161 -21.10 16.71 38.60
CA VAL A 161 -22.04 16.84 37.49
C VAL A 161 -22.77 18.16 37.61
N VAL A 162 -23.14 18.71 36.46
CA VAL A 162 -23.95 19.93 36.40
C VAL A 162 -25.34 19.53 35.94
N ASN A 163 -26.36 19.91 36.70
CA ASN A 163 -27.73 19.45 36.47
C ASN A 163 -28.51 20.36 35.52
N LYS A 164 -29.79 20.03 35.26
CA LYS A 164 -30.66 20.79 34.35
C LYS A 164 -30.93 22.25 34.77
N PHE A 165 -30.58 22.63 36.00
CA PHE A 165 -30.67 23.99 36.54
C PHE A 165 -29.31 24.70 36.63
N ASN A 166 -28.27 24.10 36.03
CA ASN A 166 -26.89 24.59 36.00
C ASN A 166 -26.21 24.71 37.39
N ASN A 167 -26.72 23.98 38.39
CA ASN A 167 -26.10 23.83 39.71
C ASN A 167 -25.06 22.71 39.68
N LEU A 168 -24.04 22.80 40.54
CA LEU A 168 -23.05 21.73 40.76
C LEU A 168 -23.56 20.71 41.79
N GLU A 169 -23.55 19.43 41.41
CA GLU A 169 -23.85 18.24 42.24
C GLU A 169 -22.62 17.29 42.22
N LEU A 170 -22.48 16.40 43.20
CA LEU A 170 -21.45 15.34 43.19
C LEU A 170 -22.12 13.97 43.07
N ARG A 171 -22.06 13.35 41.89
CA ARG A 171 -22.70 12.05 41.63
C ARG A 171 -21.82 10.91 42.16
N VAL A 172 -22.40 10.08 43.02
CA VAL A 172 -21.80 8.86 43.56
C VAL A 172 -22.24 7.65 42.74
N THR A 173 -21.29 6.79 42.36
CA THR A 173 -21.57 5.55 41.63
C THR A 173 -20.56 4.44 41.97
N ARG A 174 -21.04 3.26 42.37
CA ARG A 174 -20.23 2.04 42.38
C ARG A 174 -20.09 1.49 40.96
N PRO A 175 -18.89 1.22 40.48
CA PRO A 175 -18.69 0.55 39.20
C PRO A 175 -19.06 -0.95 39.29
N SER A 176 -20.13 -1.37 38.61
CA SER A 176 -20.39 -2.79 38.33
C SER A 176 -19.78 -3.20 36.98
N GLY A 177 -19.52 -4.50 36.77
CA GLY A 177 -18.62 -5.08 35.75
C GLY A 177 -18.82 -4.78 34.24
N LYS A 178 -19.68 -3.82 33.87
CA LYS A 178 -19.77 -3.25 32.51
C LYS A 178 -19.59 -1.72 32.47
N LYS A 179 -19.34 -1.07 33.62
CA LYS A 179 -19.26 0.40 33.80
C LYS A 179 -17.84 0.97 33.86
N VAL A 180 -16.81 0.15 33.62
CA VAL A 180 -15.38 0.54 33.64
C VAL A 180 -15.00 1.65 32.64
N LYS A 181 -15.93 2.02 31.74
CA LYS A 181 -15.86 3.26 30.93
C LYS A 181 -15.59 4.54 31.77
N LEU A 182 -15.83 4.52 33.08
CA LEU A 182 -15.57 5.62 34.02
C LEU A 182 -14.19 5.56 34.72
N PHE A 183 -13.34 4.55 34.47
CA PHE A 183 -12.00 4.47 35.05
C PHE A 183 -11.14 5.67 34.61
N PRO A 184 -10.67 6.54 35.51
CA PRO A 184 -9.92 7.73 35.14
C PRO A 184 -8.46 7.37 34.80
N ALA A 185 -8.07 7.57 33.54
CA ALA A 185 -6.69 7.41 33.10
C ALA A 185 -6.23 8.61 32.26
N TYR A 186 -5.10 9.21 32.64
CA TYR A 186 -4.55 10.43 32.05
C TYR A 186 -3.12 10.20 31.55
N LEU A 187 -2.82 10.74 30.37
CA LEU A 187 -1.48 10.93 29.85
C LEU A 187 -0.94 12.23 30.43
N MET A 188 0.12 12.14 31.23
CA MET A 188 0.71 13.26 31.96
C MET A 188 1.95 13.79 31.26
N ASP A 189 2.82 12.91 30.73
CA ASP A 189 3.97 13.32 29.93
C ASP A 189 4.39 12.27 28.88
N VAL A 190 5.30 12.65 27.98
CA VAL A 190 5.81 11.82 26.88
C VAL A 190 7.31 12.07 26.64
N GLU A 191 8.12 11.05 26.90
CA GLU A 191 9.58 11.03 26.70
C GLU A 191 9.94 10.36 25.35
N LYS A 192 10.95 10.89 24.63
CA LYS A 192 11.51 10.25 23.42
C LYS A 192 12.48 9.14 23.84
N VAL A 193 12.25 7.92 23.37
CA VAL A 193 13.17 6.78 23.51
C VAL A 193 13.60 6.27 22.14
N SER A 194 14.63 5.42 22.08
CA SER A 194 15.27 4.97 20.83
C SER A 194 14.33 4.32 19.79
N ILE A 195 13.23 3.72 20.24
CA ILE A 195 12.26 2.99 19.39
C ILE A 195 10.87 3.63 19.34
N GLY A 196 10.69 4.83 19.91
CA GLY A 196 9.40 5.51 19.97
C GLY A 196 9.27 6.41 21.20
N TRP A 197 8.19 6.25 21.97
CA TRP A 197 7.89 7.10 23.13
C TRP A 197 7.64 6.27 24.40
N LYS A 198 8.26 6.67 25.53
CA LYS A 198 7.78 6.26 26.87
C LYS A 198 6.65 7.23 27.25
N LEU A 199 5.43 6.71 27.32
CA LEU A 199 4.30 7.46 27.86
C LEU A 199 4.32 7.35 29.38
N LEU A 200 4.15 8.47 30.08
CA LEU A 200 3.96 8.53 31.53
C LEU A 200 2.54 9.03 31.83
N GLY A 201 1.83 8.34 32.71
CA GLY A 201 0.44 8.69 33.02
C GLY A 201 0.02 8.35 34.43
N THR A 202 -1.14 8.88 34.81
CA THR A 202 -1.77 8.60 36.10
C THR A 202 -3.05 7.79 35.91
N ALA A 203 -3.26 6.84 36.81
CA ALA A 203 -4.49 6.11 37.00
C ALA A 203 -4.47 5.48 38.41
N PRO A 204 -5.57 5.48 39.17
CA PRO A 204 -5.58 4.93 40.53
C PRO A 204 -5.72 3.39 40.50
N ARG A 205 -4.61 2.69 40.75
CA ARG A 205 -4.49 1.23 40.69
C ARG A 205 -5.41 0.52 41.68
N HIS A 206 -5.47 0.99 42.93
CA HIS A 206 -6.37 0.47 43.96
C HIS A 206 -7.85 0.39 43.53
N LEU A 207 -8.31 1.17 42.52
CA LEU A 207 -9.67 1.01 41.99
C LEU A 207 -9.89 -0.28 41.22
N LEU A 208 -8.85 -0.79 40.55
CA LEU A 208 -8.92 -2.05 39.83
C LEU A 208 -9.14 -3.17 40.87
N GLU A 209 -8.29 -3.18 41.88
CA GLU A 209 -8.27 -4.17 42.95
C GLU A 209 -9.57 -4.09 43.79
N ALA A 210 -10.00 -2.91 44.23
CA ALA A 210 -11.23 -2.70 45.02
C ALA A 210 -12.56 -2.93 44.25
N ASN A 211 -12.53 -3.03 42.92
CA ASN A 211 -13.72 -3.36 42.10
C ASN A 211 -13.64 -4.75 41.43
N GLY A 212 -12.63 -5.56 41.77
CA GLY A 212 -12.44 -6.90 41.16
C GLY A 212 -12.13 -6.85 39.67
N TRP A 213 -11.49 -5.77 39.20
CA TRP A 213 -11.03 -5.62 37.82
C TRP A 213 -9.57 -6.08 37.68
N PRO A 214 -9.16 -6.58 36.49
CA PRO A 214 -7.77 -6.96 36.27
C PRO A 214 -6.79 -5.80 36.52
N SER A 215 -5.88 -5.97 37.47
CA SER A 215 -4.82 -4.99 37.81
C SER A 215 -3.77 -4.85 36.70
N LYS A 216 -3.61 -5.89 35.87
CA LYS A 216 -2.77 -5.89 34.67
C LYS A 216 -3.46 -5.13 33.53
N LEU A 217 -3.01 -3.90 33.29
CA LEU A 217 -3.49 -3.07 32.19
C LEU A 217 -2.71 -3.31 30.89
N GLN A 218 -3.32 -2.93 29.77
CA GLN A 218 -2.67 -2.76 28.47
C GLN A 218 -3.06 -1.41 27.86
N LEU A 219 -2.14 -0.82 27.10
CA LEU A 219 -2.39 0.38 26.31
C LEU A 219 -2.71 -0.04 24.87
N ILE A 220 -3.86 0.39 24.33
CA ILE A 220 -4.20 0.18 22.91
C ILE A 220 -3.95 1.46 22.12
N LEU A 221 -3.16 1.37 21.06
CA LEU A 221 -3.07 2.39 20.01
C LEU A 221 -3.93 1.95 18.82
N LYS A 222 -5.13 2.54 18.67
CA LYS A 222 -6.08 2.19 17.59
C LYS A 222 -6.03 3.19 16.44
N LYS A 223 -6.08 2.74 15.18
CA LYS A 223 -6.27 3.60 14.00
C LYS A 223 -7.71 4.13 13.94
N ARG A 224 -7.89 5.43 13.70
CA ARG A 224 -9.22 6.05 13.65
C ARG A 224 -9.94 5.72 12.33
N GLY A 225 -11.15 5.18 12.43
CA GLY A 225 -11.98 4.76 11.30
C GLY A 225 -11.83 3.28 10.91
N GLU A 226 -10.75 2.62 11.31
CA GLU A 226 -10.39 1.28 10.85
C GLU A 226 -10.45 0.23 11.98
N SER A 227 -10.14 -1.03 11.67
CA SER A 227 -10.09 -2.15 12.63
C SER A 227 -8.76 -2.23 13.39
N GLN A 228 -7.67 -1.78 12.77
CA GLN A 228 -6.28 -1.95 13.19
C GLN A 228 -5.98 -1.36 14.59
N LYS A 229 -5.21 -2.12 15.38
CA LYS A 229 -4.78 -1.80 16.75
C LYS A 229 -3.37 -2.36 16.99
N TYR A 230 -2.62 -1.69 17.86
CA TYR A 230 -1.46 -2.24 18.55
C TYR A 230 -1.71 -2.24 20.05
N TYR A 231 -1.13 -3.20 20.76
CA TYR A 231 -1.26 -3.37 22.21
C TYR A 231 0.13 -3.33 22.83
N TYR A 232 0.32 -2.50 23.86
CA TYR A 232 1.57 -2.34 24.58
C TYR A 232 1.36 -2.69 26.06
N PRO A 233 2.35 -3.31 26.74
CA PRO A 233 2.28 -3.52 28.17
C PRO A 233 2.21 -2.17 28.90
N VAL A 234 1.55 -2.18 30.07
CA VAL A 234 1.54 -1.05 31.01
C VAL A 234 2.21 -1.54 32.28
N GLU A 235 3.19 -0.78 32.75
CA GLU A 235 3.95 -1.06 33.96
C GLU A 235 3.53 -0.05 35.05
N TRP A 236 3.37 -0.53 36.28
CA TRP A 236 2.95 0.29 37.41
C TRP A 236 4.17 0.79 38.17
N GLU A 237 4.50 2.07 37.98
CA GLU A 237 5.58 2.78 38.68
C GLU A 237 5.17 3.05 40.15
N SER A 238 3.87 3.13 40.46
CA SER A 238 3.29 3.19 41.82
C SER A 238 1.79 2.85 41.80
N ASP A 239 1.06 3.03 42.92
CA ASP A 239 -0.41 2.95 42.94
C ASP A 239 -1.11 4.06 42.12
N LYS A 240 -0.42 5.17 41.81
CA LYS A 240 -0.99 6.30 41.06
C LYS A 240 -0.41 6.48 39.66
N TRP A 241 0.81 6.02 39.43
CA TRP A 241 1.57 6.26 38.20
C TRP A 241 1.82 4.97 37.43
N TRP A 242 1.64 5.05 36.11
CA TRP A 242 1.93 3.98 35.17
C TRP A 242 2.75 4.52 34.01
N SER A 243 3.53 3.64 33.38
CA SER A 243 4.20 3.95 32.11
C SER A 243 3.97 2.86 31.06
N ALA A 244 4.19 3.23 29.80
CA ALA A 244 4.08 2.31 28.67
C ALA A 244 5.03 2.75 27.55
N VAL A 245 5.91 1.85 27.10
CA VAL A 245 6.75 2.09 25.92
C VAL A 245 5.95 1.77 24.66
N VAL A 246 5.71 2.81 23.86
CA VAL A 246 5.01 2.72 22.57
C VAL A 246 6.08 2.71 21.48
N GLU A 247 6.33 1.54 20.91
CA GLU A 247 7.11 1.41 19.69
C GLU A 247 6.41 2.18 18.55
N LEU A 248 7.10 3.15 17.94
CA LEU A 248 6.57 4.01 16.89
C LEU A 248 7.42 3.84 15.62
N ASP A 249 7.35 2.63 15.06
CA ASP A 249 8.09 2.27 13.85
C ASP A 249 7.70 3.19 12.67
N PRO A 250 8.67 3.88 12.02
CA PRO A 250 8.45 4.61 10.78
C PRO A 250 8.08 3.70 9.58
N SER A 251 8.20 2.37 9.68
CA SER A 251 7.92 1.45 8.58
C SER A 251 6.42 1.36 8.26
N SER A 252 6.08 1.85 7.05
CA SER A 252 4.86 1.62 6.24
C SER A 252 3.49 1.93 6.87
N HIS A 253 3.12 1.28 7.97
CA HIS A 253 1.75 1.08 8.46
C HIS A 253 1.18 2.25 9.26
N PHE A 254 2.01 3.00 9.99
CA PHE A 254 1.57 4.08 10.88
C PHE A 254 1.30 5.40 10.12
N THR A 255 0.11 5.52 9.53
CA THR A 255 -0.35 6.79 8.92
C THR A 255 -1.72 7.22 9.42
N GLY A 256 -2.01 8.53 9.33
CA GLY A 256 -3.30 9.10 9.70
C GLY A 256 -3.38 9.50 11.18
N VAL A 257 -4.55 9.27 11.80
CA VAL A 257 -4.79 9.60 13.22
C VAL A 257 -4.98 8.32 14.01
N TRP A 258 -4.21 8.20 15.09
CA TRP A 258 -4.26 7.08 16.01
C TRP A 258 -4.64 7.54 17.41
N ASP A 259 -5.29 6.63 18.12
CA ASP A 259 -6.16 6.91 19.25
C ASP A 259 -5.79 6.00 20.43
N PHE A 260 -5.30 6.62 21.51
CA PHE A 260 -4.90 5.92 22.74
C PHE A 260 -6.11 5.52 23.61
N TYR A 261 -6.13 4.27 24.04
CA TYR A 261 -7.05 3.70 25.02
C TYR A 261 -6.25 2.91 26.07
N ILE A 262 -6.82 2.71 27.25
CA ILE A 262 -6.33 1.76 28.25
C ILE A 262 -7.41 0.69 28.49
N THR A 263 -6.99 -0.55 28.76
CA THR A 263 -7.84 -1.75 28.68
C THR A 263 -7.34 -2.80 29.69
N ASP A 264 -8.18 -3.76 30.08
CA ASP A 264 -7.76 -4.94 30.83
C ASP A 264 -6.93 -5.90 29.96
N GLY A 265 -5.80 -6.38 30.49
CA GLY A 265 -4.79 -7.13 29.73
C GLY A 265 -5.10 -8.59 29.39
N GLY A 266 -6.37 -8.94 29.16
CA GLY A 266 -6.81 -10.29 28.79
C GLY A 266 -7.09 -10.47 27.29
N ASP A 267 -7.11 -11.72 26.81
CA ASP A 267 -7.31 -12.11 25.40
C ASP A 267 -8.59 -11.54 24.75
N LYS A 268 -9.61 -11.25 25.56
CA LYS A 268 -10.84 -10.55 25.18
C LYS A 268 -11.10 -9.44 26.22
N PRO A 269 -10.59 -8.20 26.02
CA PRO A 269 -10.74 -7.14 27.01
C PRO A 269 -12.22 -6.83 27.27
N LEU A 270 -12.61 -6.95 28.52
CA LEU A 270 -13.97 -6.73 29.02
C LEU A 270 -14.36 -5.25 28.91
N TRP A 271 -13.38 -4.33 28.92
CA TRP A 271 -13.60 -2.90 28.84
C TRP A 271 -12.44 -2.15 28.18
N ARG A 272 -12.72 -0.94 27.70
CA ARG A 272 -11.70 0.03 27.30
C ARG A 272 -12.11 1.44 27.72
N HIS A 273 -11.19 2.19 28.30
CA HIS A 273 -11.33 3.62 28.55
C HIS A 273 -10.49 4.42 27.56
N ARG A 274 -10.90 5.65 27.24
CA ARG A 274 -10.20 6.50 26.26
C ARG A 274 -9.22 7.42 26.99
N LEU A 275 -7.93 7.31 26.68
CA LEU A 275 -6.90 8.03 27.44
C LEU A 275 -7.09 9.56 27.32
N HIS A 276 -7.21 10.23 28.48
CA HIS A 276 -7.34 11.69 28.56
C HIS A 276 -5.96 12.37 28.67
N MET A 277 -5.88 13.67 28.40
CA MET A 277 -4.63 14.45 28.48
C MET A 277 -4.96 15.86 29.01
N PRO A 278 -4.66 16.20 30.27
CA PRO A 278 -5.21 17.40 30.92
C PRO A 278 -4.58 18.70 30.42
N ALA A 279 -3.26 18.73 30.22
CA ALA A 279 -2.54 19.89 29.68
C ALA A 279 -2.66 20.01 28.15
N LYS A 280 -2.31 21.17 27.58
CA LYS A 280 -2.12 21.36 26.12
C LYS A 280 -0.67 21.27 25.70
N ASP A 281 0.27 21.48 26.63
CA ASP A 281 1.66 21.80 26.33
C ASP A 281 2.57 20.57 26.21
N ILE A 282 2.14 19.41 26.75
CA ILE A 282 2.70 18.08 26.43
C ILE A 282 2.81 17.90 24.90
N ALA A 283 1.77 18.34 24.17
CA ALA A 283 1.70 18.29 22.71
C ALA A 283 2.51 19.39 21.97
N LYS A 284 3.33 20.18 22.67
CA LYS A 284 4.26 21.18 22.06
C LYS A 284 5.70 20.70 22.01
N ALA A 285 6.17 19.91 22.98
CA ALA A 285 7.50 19.30 22.95
C ALA A 285 7.57 18.11 21.97
N SER A 286 6.46 17.38 21.84
CA SER A 286 6.42 16.04 21.23
C SER A 286 6.23 16.00 19.70
N LYS A 287 6.88 16.87 18.91
CA LYS A 287 6.88 16.73 17.43
C LYS A 287 8.20 16.14 16.92
N TRP A 288 8.30 14.82 17.05
CA TRP A 288 9.39 14.03 16.48
C TRP A 288 9.25 13.91 14.95
N TYR A 289 10.38 13.91 14.24
CA TYR A 289 10.49 13.60 12.82
C TYR A 289 11.35 12.35 12.68
N ALA A 290 11.01 11.46 11.74
CA ALA A 290 11.78 10.26 11.47
C ALA A 290 11.90 10.01 9.96
N PRO A 291 12.98 9.35 9.50
CA PRO A 291 13.06 8.84 8.14
C PRO A 291 12.08 7.66 7.94
N HIS A 292 11.32 7.67 6.84
CA HIS A 292 10.54 6.52 6.38
C HIS A 292 10.93 6.19 4.93
N TYR A 293 11.43 4.96 4.72
CA TYR A 293 12.01 4.46 3.46
C TYR A 293 11.25 4.83 2.17
N GLU A 294 9.92 4.70 2.15
CA GLU A 294 9.06 4.99 1.00
C GLU A 294 8.53 6.44 0.96
N LYS A 295 8.26 7.04 2.13
CA LYS A 295 7.53 8.31 2.25
C LYS A 295 8.45 9.54 2.38
N GLY A 296 9.74 9.33 2.68
CA GLY A 296 10.66 10.38 3.14
C GLY A 296 10.37 10.70 4.61
N ALA A 297 10.57 11.95 5.02
CA ALA A 297 10.26 12.42 6.37
C ALA A 297 8.80 12.17 6.75
N VAL A 298 8.57 11.48 7.87
CA VAL A 298 7.30 11.48 8.60
C VAL A 298 7.44 12.32 9.87
N SER A 299 6.34 12.89 10.35
CA SER A 299 6.30 13.44 11.72
C SER A 299 5.25 12.75 12.56
N PHE A 300 5.64 12.42 13.78
CA PHE A 300 4.81 11.96 14.86
C PHE A 300 4.41 13.16 15.71
N ARG A 301 3.11 13.42 15.83
CA ARG A 301 2.59 14.58 16.58
C ARG A 301 1.49 14.16 17.53
N LEU A 302 1.81 14.08 18.82
CA LEU A 302 0.79 14.02 19.87
C LEU A 302 -0.07 15.29 19.80
N TYR A 303 -1.37 15.16 20.02
CA TYR A 303 -2.26 16.30 20.13
C TYR A 303 -3.49 15.99 20.98
N ARG A 304 -4.06 17.03 21.60
CA ARG A 304 -5.31 16.93 22.34
C ARG A 304 -6.51 17.10 21.40
N THR A 305 -7.45 16.18 21.47
CA THR A 305 -8.77 16.35 20.82
C THR A 305 -9.64 17.38 21.55
N GLN A 306 -10.72 17.84 20.91
CA GLN A 306 -11.73 18.70 21.56
C GLN A 306 -12.37 18.04 22.80
N ASN A 307 -12.38 16.70 22.87
CA ASN A 307 -12.88 15.93 24.00
C ASN A 307 -11.82 15.65 25.09
N TYR A 308 -10.69 16.36 25.07
CA TYR A 308 -9.58 16.19 26.02
C TYR A 308 -8.89 14.81 25.96
N SER A 309 -9.21 13.96 24.98
CA SER A 309 -8.52 12.68 24.76
C SER A 309 -7.19 12.87 24.02
N ALA A 310 -6.19 12.06 24.38
CA ALA A 310 -4.92 11.94 23.68
C ALA A 310 -5.10 11.31 22.29
N SER A 311 -4.38 11.79 21.30
CA SER A 311 -4.26 11.21 19.95
C SER A 311 -2.88 11.50 19.40
N ILE A 312 -2.39 10.66 18.49
CA ILE A 312 -1.18 10.92 17.70
C ILE A 312 -1.56 11.04 16.22
N MET A 313 -1.07 12.08 15.57
CA MET A 313 -1.19 12.30 14.13
C MET A 313 0.14 11.99 13.48
N ILE A 314 0.13 11.10 12.49
CA ILE A 314 1.33 10.61 11.82
C ILE A 314 1.17 10.87 10.32
N GLN A 315 2.02 11.75 9.79
CA GLN A 315 1.86 12.34 8.45
C GLN A 315 3.19 12.49 7.72
N THR A 316 3.17 12.41 6.39
CA THR A 316 4.34 12.71 5.54
C THR A 316 4.62 14.22 5.54
N GLU A 317 5.81 14.61 5.97
CA GLU A 317 6.30 15.98 5.93
C GLU A 317 6.91 16.29 4.56
N ASN A 318 6.75 17.54 4.11
CA ASN A 318 7.20 17.98 2.80
C ASN A 318 7.83 19.37 2.95
N VAL A 319 8.78 19.73 2.07
CA VAL A 319 9.32 21.09 1.96
C VAL A 319 8.64 21.83 0.82
N LYS A 320 8.20 23.07 1.08
CA LYS A 320 7.48 23.89 0.09
C LYS A 320 8.48 24.68 -0.76
N LEU A 321 8.61 24.28 -2.02
CA LEU A 321 9.37 24.98 -3.06
C LEU A 321 8.48 26.05 -3.71
N TYR A 322 8.88 27.32 -3.65
CA TYR A 322 8.17 28.44 -4.28
C TYR A 322 8.62 28.65 -5.73
N THR A 323 9.91 28.80 -5.94
CA THR A 323 10.53 28.99 -7.27
C THR A 323 11.66 28.00 -7.48
N VAL A 324 11.88 27.67 -8.75
CA VAL A 324 13.10 27.06 -9.29
C VAL A 324 13.28 27.60 -10.71
N ARG A 325 14.54 27.82 -11.11
CA ARG A 325 15.03 28.01 -12.48
C ARG A 325 16.18 27.04 -12.69
N ALA A 326 16.40 26.63 -13.93
CA ALA A 326 17.54 25.83 -14.35
C ALA A 326 18.06 26.36 -15.69
N SER A 327 19.32 26.05 -16.02
CA SER A 327 19.94 26.28 -17.32
C SER A 327 20.88 25.11 -17.65
N TYR A 328 21.40 25.06 -18.88
CA TYR A 328 22.41 24.10 -19.30
C TYR A 328 23.55 24.85 -20.00
N GLU A 329 24.74 24.80 -19.42
CA GLU A 329 25.91 25.58 -19.83
C GLU A 329 27.14 24.65 -19.71
N GLN A 330 27.99 24.58 -20.74
CA GLN A 330 29.26 23.82 -20.78
C GLN A 330 29.22 22.33 -20.36
N GLY A 331 28.04 21.69 -20.34
CA GLY A 331 27.84 20.31 -19.88
C GLY A 331 27.17 20.18 -18.50
N SER A 332 27.10 21.27 -17.75
CA SER A 332 26.48 21.35 -16.43
C SER A 332 25.00 21.73 -16.48
N ILE A 333 24.22 21.19 -15.54
CA ILE A 333 22.86 21.67 -15.25
C ILE A 333 22.89 22.48 -13.96
N HIS A 334 22.95 23.81 -14.08
CA HIS A 334 22.87 24.72 -12.93
C HIS A 334 21.41 24.98 -12.56
N PHE A 335 21.11 25.10 -11.26
CA PHE A 335 19.76 25.42 -10.79
C PHE A 335 19.76 26.33 -9.54
N ARG A 336 18.72 27.16 -9.45
CA ARG A 336 18.52 28.09 -8.32
C ARG A 336 17.05 28.17 -7.93
N GLY A 337 16.75 28.08 -6.65
CA GLY A 337 15.37 28.05 -6.15
C GLY A 337 15.17 28.69 -4.78
N THR A 338 13.92 28.71 -4.33
CA THR A 338 13.54 29.21 -3.00
C THR A 338 12.54 28.28 -2.31
N LEU A 339 12.76 28.02 -1.02
CA LEU A 339 12.00 27.06 -0.22
C LEU A 339 11.58 27.60 1.16
N TYR A 340 10.67 26.89 1.82
CA TYR A 340 10.21 27.18 3.18
C TYR A 340 10.73 26.15 4.20
N TRP A 341 11.31 26.61 5.30
CA TRP A 341 11.78 25.75 6.39
C TRP A 341 11.65 26.42 7.77
N ASN A 342 10.95 25.76 8.69
CA ASN A 342 10.63 26.27 10.03
C ASN A 342 10.65 25.18 11.13
N ARG A 343 11.48 24.13 10.98
CA ARG A 343 11.45 22.94 11.86
C ARG A 343 12.45 23.04 13.00
N TYR A 344 13.74 22.95 12.65
CA TYR A 344 14.92 23.06 13.50
C TYR A 344 16.02 23.77 12.69
N THR A 345 17.20 24.00 13.27
CA THR A 345 18.38 24.49 12.53
C THR A 345 19.21 23.26 12.11
N PRO A 346 19.40 22.98 10.82
CA PRO A 346 20.20 21.83 10.38
C PRO A 346 21.70 22.10 10.37
N ASP A 347 22.47 21.04 10.55
CA ASP A 347 23.94 21.05 10.43
C ASP A 347 24.36 21.08 8.95
N ALA A 348 23.66 20.32 8.10
CA ALA A 348 23.95 20.19 6.68
C ALA A 348 22.67 20.15 5.81
N TRP A 349 22.82 20.58 4.56
CA TRP A 349 21.76 20.57 3.54
C TRP A 349 22.27 19.92 2.25
N GLN A 350 21.52 18.94 1.75
CA GLN A 350 21.76 18.29 0.47
C GLN A 350 20.43 18.14 -0.29
N LEU A 351 20.47 18.17 -1.61
CA LEU A 351 19.32 17.74 -2.43
C LEU A 351 19.59 16.34 -2.99
N VAL A 352 18.62 15.44 -2.82
CA VAL A 352 18.72 14.05 -3.24
C VAL A 352 17.74 13.78 -4.38
N TRP A 353 18.28 13.33 -5.51
CA TRP A 353 17.54 12.80 -6.64
C TRP A 353 17.47 11.29 -6.48
N LYS A 354 16.31 10.77 -6.05
CA LYS A 354 16.08 9.33 -6.01
C LYS A 354 15.43 8.87 -7.31
N ASN A 355 16.16 8.16 -8.16
CA ASN A 355 15.65 7.60 -9.41
C ASN A 355 14.43 6.71 -9.10
N ARG A 356 13.32 6.90 -9.80
CA ARG A 356 12.07 6.19 -9.52
C ARG A 356 12.09 4.72 -9.89
N ASP A 357 12.95 4.39 -10.83
CA ASP A 357 12.99 3.09 -11.48
C ASP A 357 14.17 2.31 -10.91
N THR A 358 15.38 2.87 -10.83
CA THR A 358 16.53 2.15 -10.24
C THR A 358 16.65 2.24 -8.72
N ASN A 359 15.88 3.12 -8.04
CA ASN A 359 16.02 3.47 -6.62
C ASN A 359 17.36 4.15 -6.22
N GLU A 360 18.32 4.31 -7.15
CA GLU A 360 19.59 5.02 -6.91
C GLU A 360 19.37 6.44 -6.41
N GLU A 361 20.31 6.92 -5.57
CA GLU A 361 20.33 8.27 -5.03
C GLU A 361 21.56 9.02 -5.53
N ALA A 362 21.35 10.13 -6.25
CA ALA A 362 22.37 11.12 -6.54
C ALA A 362 22.22 12.30 -5.57
N VAL A 363 23.30 12.63 -4.85
CA VAL A 363 23.29 13.62 -3.78
C VAL A 363 24.05 14.87 -4.23
N VAL A 364 23.33 15.98 -4.43
CA VAL A 364 23.90 17.28 -4.82
C VAL A 364 24.04 18.15 -3.57
N PRO A 365 25.26 18.58 -3.19
CA PRO A 365 25.45 19.62 -2.18
C PRO A 365 24.73 20.92 -2.58
N VAL A 366 24.12 21.62 -1.63
CA VAL A 366 23.43 22.90 -1.92
C VAL A 366 23.78 23.98 -0.91
N HIS A 367 24.28 25.11 -1.43
CA HIS A 367 24.55 26.29 -0.62
C HIS A 367 23.23 26.99 -0.27
N MET A 368 22.93 27.12 1.03
CA MET A 368 21.62 27.49 1.57
C MET A 368 21.70 28.81 2.36
N TYR A 369 20.94 29.82 1.94
CA TYR A 369 20.97 31.17 2.56
C TYR A 369 19.59 31.65 2.97
N LYS A 370 19.44 32.17 4.20
CA LYS A 370 18.16 32.64 4.73
C LYS A 370 17.80 34.02 4.14
N LEU A 371 16.68 34.10 3.42
CA LEU A 371 16.29 35.31 2.67
C LEU A 371 15.96 36.51 3.58
N HIS A 372 15.37 36.27 4.75
CA HIS A 372 15.07 37.30 5.75
C HIS A 372 15.17 36.72 7.17
N SER A 373 15.74 37.46 8.11
CA SER A 373 15.84 37.05 9.53
C SER A 373 14.49 36.61 10.13
N LYS A 374 13.43 37.41 9.89
CA LYS A 374 12.05 37.20 10.38
C LYS A 374 11.19 36.24 9.54
N ARG A 375 11.70 35.62 8.47
CA ARG A 375 10.93 34.63 7.66
C ARG A 375 11.69 33.31 7.51
N ALA A 376 10.92 32.23 7.58
CA ALA A 376 11.34 30.85 7.34
C ALA A 376 11.54 30.54 5.83
N GLN A 377 12.22 31.43 5.10
CA GLN A 377 12.45 31.31 3.64
C GLN A 377 13.95 31.28 3.33
N TYR A 378 14.34 30.35 2.48
CA TYR A 378 15.74 30.15 2.10
C TYR A 378 15.89 30.13 0.57
N VAL A 379 17.02 30.61 0.09
CA VAL A 379 17.52 30.46 -1.28
C VAL A 379 18.48 29.27 -1.29
N PHE A 380 18.39 28.43 -2.31
CA PHE A 380 19.42 27.44 -2.61
C PHE A 380 19.93 27.60 -4.05
N HIS A 381 21.19 27.26 -4.25
CA HIS A 381 21.77 27.01 -5.56
C HIS A 381 22.57 25.70 -5.54
N GLY A 382 22.71 25.09 -6.70
CA GLY A 382 23.47 23.87 -6.92
C GLY A 382 23.63 23.59 -8.41
N GLU A 383 24.43 22.59 -8.71
CA GLU A 383 24.86 22.24 -10.07
C GLU A 383 24.93 20.73 -10.20
N VAL A 384 24.75 20.21 -11.41
CA VAL A 384 25.07 18.82 -11.73
C VAL A 384 25.98 18.74 -12.93
N THR A 385 27.23 18.38 -12.66
CA THR A 385 28.27 17.99 -13.63
C THR A 385 28.27 16.47 -13.83
N ASP A 386 28.59 15.72 -12.77
CA ASP A 386 29.02 14.32 -12.84
C ASP A 386 28.08 13.36 -12.13
N LEU A 387 27.25 13.84 -11.19
CA LEU A 387 26.32 13.02 -10.39
C LEU A 387 25.23 12.32 -11.22
N PHE A 388 25.03 12.71 -12.48
CA PHE A 388 24.23 11.94 -13.44
C PHE A 388 25.05 11.30 -14.54
N LYS A 389 26.37 11.47 -14.65
CA LYS A 389 27.14 10.76 -15.69
C LYS A 389 27.05 9.24 -15.47
N ASN A 390 27.13 8.50 -16.56
CA ASN A 390 27.11 7.04 -16.52
C ASN A 390 28.54 6.49 -16.39
N GLU A 391 28.91 6.02 -15.20
CA GLU A 391 30.24 5.46 -14.91
C GLU A 391 30.49 4.11 -15.62
N ALA A 392 29.43 3.39 -16.00
CA ALA A 392 29.54 2.02 -16.51
C ALA A 392 29.90 1.91 -18.00
N GLY A 393 29.78 2.99 -18.79
CA GLY A 393 30.02 3.01 -20.25
C GLY A 393 29.01 2.21 -21.12
N THR A 394 28.34 1.22 -20.54
CA THR A 394 27.39 0.30 -21.17
C THR A 394 26.04 0.98 -21.47
N GLY A 395 25.94 1.64 -22.64
CA GLY A 395 24.66 2.07 -23.19
C GLY A 395 24.65 3.34 -24.04
N GLY A 396 25.77 4.01 -24.25
CA GLY A 396 25.88 5.18 -25.15
C GLY A 396 25.08 6.43 -24.72
N ALA A 397 24.50 6.43 -23.51
CA ALA A 397 23.88 7.61 -22.92
C ALA A 397 24.88 8.27 -21.95
N PRO A 398 25.22 9.57 -22.13
CA PRO A 398 26.17 10.28 -21.29
C PRO A 398 25.66 10.52 -19.87
N TYR A 399 24.34 10.45 -19.64
CA TYR A 399 23.72 10.61 -18.33
C TYR A 399 22.68 9.52 -18.00
N ARG A 400 22.51 9.24 -16.71
CA ARG A 400 21.47 8.38 -16.10
C ARG A 400 20.09 8.95 -16.41
N LEU A 401 19.45 8.42 -17.45
CA LEU A 401 18.15 8.88 -17.95
C LEU A 401 16.99 8.52 -17.00
N GLY A 402 15.87 9.21 -17.19
CA GLY A 402 14.59 8.90 -16.53
C GLY A 402 14.17 9.96 -15.52
N ARG A 403 13.45 9.53 -14.48
CA ARG A 403 12.66 10.41 -13.60
C ARG A 403 13.07 10.24 -12.15
N SER A 404 13.47 11.32 -11.50
CA SER A 404 13.87 11.33 -10.09
C SER A 404 12.85 12.04 -9.21
N ASP A 405 12.55 11.44 -8.06
CA ASP A 405 11.86 12.09 -6.95
C ASP A 405 12.85 12.96 -6.18
N LEU A 406 12.48 14.22 -5.89
CA LEU A 406 13.37 15.17 -5.20
C LEU A 406 13.08 15.26 -3.71
N TYR A 407 14.14 15.15 -2.92
CA TYR A 407 14.16 15.35 -1.48
C TYR A 407 15.19 16.40 -1.10
N LEU A 408 14.94 17.11 0.00
CA LEU A 408 15.95 17.86 0.72
C LEU A 408 16.38 16.96 1.89
N ARG A 409 17.58 16.41 1.81
CA ARG A 409 18.23 15.71 2.92
C ARG A 409 18.77 16.75 3.88
N VAL A 410 18.49 16.54 5.16
CA VAL A 410 18.72 17.50 6.21
C VAL A 410 19.27 16.76 7.41
N ARG A 411 20.50 17.10 7.81
CA ARG A 411 21.16 16.47 8.97
C ARG A 411 20.87 17.23 10.26
N SER A 412 20.62 16.50 11.34
CA SER A 412 20.41 17.00 12.71
C SER A 412 20.77 15.88 13.68
N ASP A 413 21.55 16.17 14.71
CA ASP A 413 21.84 15.21 15.78
C ASP A 413 22.38 13.87 15.21
N GLU A 414 23.29 13.99 14.24
CA GLU A 414 23.87 12.94 13.39
C GLU A 414 22.92 12.21 12.41
N GLU A 415 21.59 12.22 12.61
CA GLU A 415 20.59 11.61 11.71
C GLU A 415 20.35 12.41 10.42
N ASP A 416 20.26 11.72 9.27
CA ASP A 416 19.84 12.28 7.97
C ASP A 416 18.35 12.04 7.71
N ILE A 417 17.59 13.11 7.40
CA ILE A 417 16.14 13.02 7.14
C ILE A 417 15.75 13.62 5.78
N ASP A 418 15.12 12.81 4.92
CA ASP A 418 14.75 13.16 3.54
C ASP A 418 13.37 13.82 3.40
N TYR A 419 13.32 15.15 3.39
CA TYR A 419 12.07 15.90 3.22
C TYR A 419 11.70 16.09 1.74
N ARG A 420 10.65 15.39 1.28
CA ARG A 420 10.23 15.45 -0.12
C ARG A 420 9.77 16.85 -0.55
N LEU A 421 10.24 17.31 -1.71
CA LEU A 421 9.90 18.63 -2.24
C LEU A 421 8.47 18.70 -2.80
N ARG A 422 7.79 19.83 -2.59
CA ARG A 422 6.41 20.09 -3.04
C ARG A 422 6.25 21.52 -3.53
N SER A 423 5.64 21.74 -4.70
CA SER A 423 5.39 23.09 -5.23
C SER A 423 3.95 23.27 -5.71
N ASN A 424 3.41 24.49 -5.50
CA ASN A 424 2.12 24.89 -6.08
C ASN A 424 2.25 25.59 -7.44
N ASN A 425 3.47 26.03 -7.81
CA ASN A 425 3.71 26.70 -9.09
C ASN A 425 3.33 25.75 -10.25
N ARG A 426 2.65 26.29 -11.27
CA ARG A 426 2.25 25.54 -12.48
C ARG A 426 3.25 25.70 -13.63
N LYS A 427 4.18 26.66 -13.54
CA LYS A 427 5.13 27.04 -14.59
C LYS A 427 6.53 26.39 -14.43
N LEU A 428 6.73 25.38 -13.56
CA LEU A 428 8.06 24.75 -13.37
C LEU A 428 8.67 24.31 -14.71
N VAL A 429 7.92 23.54 -15.51
CA VAL A 429 8.37 23.06 -16.83
C VAL A 429 8.72 24.25 -17.74
N LYS A 430 7.86 25.27 -17.86
CA LYS A 430 8.18 26.46 -18.68
C LYS A 430 9.42 27.23 -18.21
N ASN A 431 9.77 27.14 -16.92
CA ASN A 431 10.88 27.86 -16.30
C ASN A 431 12.17 27.04 -16.15
N THR A 432 12.16 25.76 -16.55
CA THR A 432 13.29 24.82 -16.33
C THR A 432 13.45 23.77 -17.44
N LYS A 433 12.62 23.78 -18.48
CA LYS A 433 12.78 22.88 -19.62
C LYS A 433 13.81 23.46 -20.59
N HIS A 434 14.95 22.80 -20.70
CA HIS A 434 15.95 23.07 -21.73
C HIS A 434 16.22 21.80 -22.55
N GLU A 435 16.47 21.99 -23.84
CA GLU A 435 16.81 20.96 -24.83
C GLU A 435 18.25 21.24 -25.31
N TRP A 436 19.08 20.20 -25.42
CA TRP A 436 20.51 20.33 -25.71
C TRP A 436 21.06 19.07 -26.41
N TYR A 437 22.11 19.25 -27.22
CA TYR A 437 22.79 18.17 -27.92
C TYR A 437 23.86 17.51 -27.06
N HIS A 438 24.07 16.21 -27.27
CA HIS A 438 25.32 15.53 -26.95
C HIS A 438 25.50 14.36 -27.93
N GLN A 439 26.64 14.31 -28.63
CA GLN A 439 26.84 13.43 -29.79
C GLN A 439 25.67 13.55 -30.79
N ASN A 440 25.29 12.46 -31.46
CA ASN A 440 24.18 12.39 -32.40
C ASN A 440 22.78 12.36 -31.73
N LYS A 441 22.63 12.85 -30.49
CA LYS A 441 21.37 12.79 -29.73
C LYS A 441 20.98 14.13 -29.11
N ILE A 442 19.67 14.32 -28.96
CA ILE A 442 19.09 15.48 -28.27
C ILE A 442 18.42 15.04 -26.96
N TYR A 443 18.85 15.67 -25.88
CA TYR A 443 18.35 15.44 -24.53
C TYR A 443 17.58 16.65 -24.01
N ARG A 444 16.73 16.40 -23.03
CA ARG A 444 15.86 17.41 -22.41
C ARG A 444 15.85 17.23 -20.90
N HIS A 445 16.31 18.25 -20.17
CA HIS A 445 16.11 18.30 -18.72
C HIS A 445 14.86 19.13 -18.37
N GLN A 446 14.20 18.83 -17.25
CA GLN A 446 13.11 19.66 -16.70
C GLN A 446 12.81 19.36 -15.23
N PHE A 447 12.49 20.40 -14.45
CA PHE A 447 11.75 20.23 -13.20
C PHE A 447 10.25 20.23 -13.50
N TYR A 448 9.54 19.24 -12.97
CA TYR A 448 8.10 19.11 -13.15
C TYR A 448 7.38 18.78 -11.84
N ARG A 449 6.06 18.73 -11.90
CA ARG A 449 5.20 18.55 -10.73
C ARG A 449 4.26 17.36 -10.93
N THR A 450 4.19 16.47 -9.95
CA THR A 450 3.25 15.34 -9.95
C THR A 450 1.80 15.80 -9.75
N THR A 451 0.85 14.89 -9.99
CA THR A 451 -0.55 15.00 -9.59
C THR A 451 -0.70 15.36 -8.10
N SER A 452 0.07 14.70 -7.23
CA SER A 452 0.15 14.95 -5.77
C SER A 452 0.85 16.27 -5.37
N LYS A 453 1.26 17.09 -6.33
CA LYS A 453 1.97 18.37 -6.21
C LYS A 453 3.43 18.25 -5.71
N ARG A 454 3.98 17.03 -5.62
CA ARG A 454 5.40 16.78 -5.33
C ARG A 454 6.26 17.24 -6.52
N VAL A 455 7.48 17.69 -6.26
CA VAL A 455 8.45 18.07 -7.31
C VAL A 455 9.22 16.83 -7.74
N ALA A 456 9.51 16.75 -9.03
CA ALA A 456 10.34 15.73 -9.64
C ALA A 456 11.21 16.39 -10.72
N PHE A 457 12.26 15.69 -11.12
CA PHE A 457 13.16 16.08 -12.20
C PHE A 457 13.20 14.95 -13.24
N SER A 458 13.41 15.27 -14.50
CA SER A 458 13.78 14.27 -15.50
C SER A 458 14.87 14.75 -16.43
N ILE A 459 15.69 13.81 -16.89
CA ILE A 459 16.53 13.92 -18.08
C ILE A 459 16.02 12.84 -19.03
N ASP A 460 15.37 13.26 -20.12
CA ASP A 460 14.79 12.37 -21.11
C ASP A 460 15.43 12.67 -22.49
N GLU A 461 15.72 11.63 -23.28
CA GLU A 461 15.97 11.78 -24.71
C GLU A 461 14.69 12.27 -25.43
N ILE A 462 14.79 13.03 -26.53
CA ILE A 462 13.60 13.55 -27.22
C ILE A 462 12.83 12.44 -27.94
N ASP A 463 11.80 11.94 -27.28
CA ASP A 463 10.92 10.85 -27.73
C ASP A 463 10.07 11.19 -28.97
N ILE A 464 9.55 10.16 -29.65
CA ILE A 464 8.71 10.24 -30.86
C ILE A 464 7.22 10.06 -30.53
N ALA A 465 6.43 11.09 -30.84
CA ALA A 465 4.98 11.00 -30.98
C ALA A 465 4.66 10.41 -32.37
N LYS A 466 3.77 9.42 -32.42
CA LYS A 466 3.44 8.64 -33.61
C LYS A 466 2.06 8.04 -33.51
N ASP A 467 1.46 7.76 -34.65
CA ASP A 467 0.18 7.07 -34.78
C ASP A 467 0.09 6.40 -36.16
N ILE A 468 -0.47 5.19 -36.21
CA ILE A 468 -0.80 4.49 -37.46
C ILE A 468 -2.23 4.89 -37.86
N THR A 469 -2.40 5.49 -39.03
CA THR A 469 -3.73 5.82 -39.55
C THR A 469 -4.39 4.56 -40.11
N SER A 470 -3.70 3.83 -40.98
CA SER A 470 -4.21 2.65 -41.70
C SER A 470 -3.21 1.50 -41.76
N MET A 471 -3.72 0.28 -41.82
CA MET A 471 -2.97 -0.95 -42.09
C MET A 471 -3.79 -1.84 -43.03
N LYS A 472 -3.11 -2.53 -43.94
CA LYS A 472 -3.74 -3.48 -44.87
C LYS A 472 -2.70 -4.49 -45.35
N VAL A 473 -3.09 -5.75 -45.47
CA VAL A 473 -2.35 -6.77 -46.23
C VAL A 473 -3.02 -6.92 -47.59
N LYS A 474 -2.26 -6.83 -48.67
CA LYS A 474 -2.74 -6.96 -50.06
C LYS A 474 -1.63 -7.51 -50.96
N ASN A 475 -1.93 -8.56 -51.72
CA ASN A 475 -1.02 -9.15 -52.71
C ASN A 475 0.38 -9.47 -52.14
N GLY A 476 0.47 -10.19 -51.01
CA GLY A 476 1.73 -10.50 -50.32
C GLY A 476 2.38 -9.31 -49.58
N LYS A 477 1.87 -8.08 -49.75
CA LYS A 477 2.45 -6.87 -49.14
C LYS A 477 1.71 -6.43 -47.89
N PHE A 478 2.46 -6.08 -46.86
CA PHE A 478 1.97 -5.34 -45.69
C PHE A 478 2.19 -3.84 -45.94
N ILE A 479 1.11 -3.08 -46.02
CA ILE A 479 1.12 -1.64 -46.31
C ILE A 479 0.62 -0.89 -45.07
N ILE A 480 1.35 0.17 -44.70
CA ILE A 480 1.15 0.93 -43.47
C ILE A 480 1.14 2.42 -43.80
N GLU A 481 0.09 3.11 -43.37
CA GLU A 481 -0.02 4.56 -43.43
C GLU A 481 0.01 5.11 -42.01
N GLY A 482 0.69 6.23 -41.79
CA GLY A 482 0.77 6.82 -40.46
C GLY A 482 1.42 8.19 -40.41
N GLN A 483 1.62 8.66 -39.19
CA GLN A 483 2.22 9.95 -38.90
C GLN A 483 3.18 9.88 -37.72
N ALA A 484 4.29 10.61 -37.79
CA ALA A 484 5.29 10.68 -36.73
C ALA A 484 5.94 12.08 -36.61
N ARG A 485 6.33 12.45 -35.39
CA ARG A 485 7.15 13.64 -35.09
C ARG A 485 7.90 13.50 -33.76
N PHE A 486 8.95 14.29 -33.58
CA PHE A 486 9.56 14.49 -32.26
C PHE A 486 8.58 15.19 -31.29
N THR A 487 8.47 14.67 -30.07
CA THR A 487 7.50 15.13 -29.04
C THR A 487 7.59 16.62 -28.71
N THR A 488 8.79 17.19 -28.76
CA THR A 488 8.98 18.64 -28.92
C THR A 488 10.36 18.86 -29.51
N LEU A 489 10.46 19.77 -30.48
CA LEU A 489 11.69 20.46 -30.82
C LEU A 489 11.44 21.95 -30.75
N THR A 490 12.23 22.64 -29.91
CA THR A 490 12.35 24.10 -29.89
C THR A 490 12.64 24.64 -31.30
N ARG A 491 12.18 25.87 -31.59
CA ARG A 491 12.18 26.42 -32.96
C ARG A 491 13.57 26.42 -33.62
N ASN A 492 14.62 26.57 -32.81
CA ASN A 492 16.01 26.64 -33.21
C ASN A 492 16.62 25.27 -33.57
N LEU A 493 15.97 24.16 -33.17
CA LEU A 493 16.45 22.77 -33.32
C LEU A 493 15.62 22.01 -34.37
N ARG A 494 15.36 22.63 -35.53
CA ARG A 494 14.45 22.09 -36.57
C ARG A 494 15.15 21.92 -37.92
N PRO A 495 16.03 20.90 -38.08
CA PRO A 495 16.51 20.50 -39.39
C PRO A 495 15.38 19.86 -40.24
N ARG A 496 15.64 19.62 -41.52
CA ARG A 496 14.77 18.80 -42.38
C ARG A 496 14.64 17.40 -41.76
N GLN A 497 13.40 16.91 -41.65
CA GLN A 497 13.11 15.62 -41.02
C GLN A 497 12.71 14.58 -42.06
N GLN A 498 13.00 13.31 -41.78
CA GLN A 498 12.57 12.17 -42.58
C GLN A 498 12.08 11.03 -41.66
N ALA A 499 11.15 10.22 -42.16
CA ALA A 499 10.67 9.00 -41.55
C ALA A 499 11.19 7.76 -42.31
N SER A 500 11.43 6.67 -41.57
CA SER A 500 11.65 5.33 -42.12
C SER A 500 11.02 4.29 -41.19
N VAL A 501 10.40 3.25 -41.76
CA VAL A 501 9.73 2.16 -41.02
C VAL A 501 10.58 0.90 -41.16
N VAL A 502 10.79 0.18 -40.05
CA VAL A 502 11.51 -1.09 -40.05
C VAL A 502 10.75 -2.15 -39.27
N VAL A 503 10.88 -3.40 -39.70
CA VAL A 503 10.49 -4.60 -38.94
C VAL A 503 11.75 -5.23 -38.37
N LYS A 504 11.73 -5.61 -37.10
CA LYS A 504 12.91 -6.08 -36.36
C LYS A 504 12.61 -7.35 -35.58
N ASN A 505 13.39 -8.41 -35.78
CA ASN A 505 13.27 -9.62 -34.98
C ASN A 505 13.58 -9.30 -33.51
N ARG A 506 12.66 -9.66 -32.60
CA ARG A 506 12.76 -9.33 -31.18
C ARG A 506 13.98 -9.96 -30.50
N GLU A 507 14.47 -11.08 -31.02
CA GLU A 507 15.49 -11.90 -30.39
C GLU A 507 16.85 -11.65 -31.08
N THR A 508 16.99 -11.97 -32.36
CA THR A 508 18.25 -11.80 -33.12
C THR A 508 18.64 -10.33 -33.34
N LYS A 509 17.67 -9.42 -33.23
CA LYS A 509 17.78 -7.97 -33.54
C LYS A 509 18.02 -7.65 -35.01
N GLU A 510 17.98 -8.63 -35.90
CA GLU A 510 18.03 -8.38 -37.35
C GLU A 510 16.79 -7.60 -37.80
N GLU A 511 16.90 -6.88 -38.93
CA GLU A 511 15.87 -5.96 -39.37
C GLU A 511 15.77 -5.84 -40.90
N HIS A 512 14.57 -5.50 -41.36
CA HIS A 512 14.27 -5.17 -42.75
C HIS A 512 13.58 -3.81 -42.82
N HIS A 513 13.88 -3.04 -43.87
CA HIS A 513 13.43 -1.65 -44.05
C HIS A 513 12.29 -1.58 -45.06
N PHE A 514 11.15 -1.03 -44.64
CA PHE A 514 10.00 -0.87 -45.53
C PHE A 514 10.29 0.23 -46.57
N SER A 515 9.88 -0.02 -47.81
CA SER A 515 9.91 0.96 -48.89
C SER A 515 8.92 2.10 -48.61
N ILE A 516 9.44 3.29 -48.30
CA ILE A 516 8.61 4.50 -48.17
C ILE A 516 8.13 4.94 -49.56
N LYS A 517 6.83 4.88 -49.80
CA LYS A 517 6.19 5.31 -51.08
C LYS A 517 5.96 6.80 -51.12
N SER A 518 5.54 7.38 -50.00
CA SER A 518 5.38 8.82 -49.86
C SER A 518 5.73 9.24 -48.43
N GLN A 519 6.31 10.44 -48.28
CA GLN A 519 6.35 11.12 -47.00
C GLN A 519 6.34 12.65 -47.19
N HIS A 520 5.60 13.36 -46.35
CA HIS A 520 5.50 14.82 -46.42
C HIS A 520 5.22 15.44 -45.04
N LEU A 521 5.66 16.69 -44.84
CA LEU A 521 5.51 17.41 -43.57
C LEU A 521 4.19 18.22 -43.57
N LYS A 522 3.29 17.90 -42.65
CA LYS A 522 2.01 18.61 -42.43
C LYS A 522 1.82 18.86 -40.94
N ASP A 523 1.53 20.09 -40.54
CA ASP A 523 1.28 20.48 -39.13
C ASP A 523 2.38 20.09 -38.11
N ASN A 524 3.64 20.03 -38.57
CA ASN A 524 4.81 19.51 -37.83
C ASN A 524 4.75 17.99 -37.56
N TRP A 525 4.01 17.23 -38.36
CA TRP A 525 4.04 15.77 -38.45
C TRP A 525 4.52 15.33 -39.83
N ILE A 526 5.40 14.33 -39.88
CA ILE A 526 5.68 13.61 -41.12
C ILE A 526 4.54 12.61 -41.30
N GLN A 527 3.70 12.82 -42.31
CA GLN A 527 2.79 11.79 -42.82
C GLN A 527 3.61 10.85 -43.70
N PHE A 528 3.40 9.55 -43.63
CA PHE A 528 4.14 8.55 -44.40
C PHE A 528 3.26 7.38 -44.86
N GLU A 529 3.64 6.78 -45.99
CA GLU A 529 3.15 5.50 -46.48
C GLU A 529 4.35 4.57 -46.73
N ALA A 530 4.28 3.34 -46.22
CA ALA A 530 5.37 2.36 -46.24
C ALA A 530 4.85 0.96 -46.60
N GLU A 531 5.58 0.20 -47.41
CA GLU A 531 5.27 -1.22 -47.69
C GLU A 531 6.51 -2.12 -47.61
N ALA A 532 6.28 -3.40 -47.37
CA ALA A 532 7.21 -4.50 -47.67
C ALA A 532 6.39 -5.74 -48.07
N ALA A 533 6.91 -6.61 -48.94
CA ALA A 533 6.36 -7.95 -49.14
C ALA A 533 6.82 -8.88 -48.00
N PHE A 534 5.98 -9.82 -47.55
CA PHE A 534 6.39 -10.76 -46.50
C PHE A 534 7.59 -11.61 -46.94
N GLU A 535 7.72 -11.86 -48.24
CA GLU A 535 8.85 -12.52 -48.89
C GLU A 535 10.17 -11.75 -48.71
N ASP A 536 10.14 -10.41 -48.79
CA ASP A 536 11.33 -9.53 -48.70
C ASP A 536 12.04 -9.65 -47.34
N PHE A 537 11.28 -10.03 -46.30
CA PHE A 537 11.76 -10.22 -44.94
C PHE A 537 11.50 -11.63 -44.37
N ARG A 538 11.25 -12.62 -45.25
CA ARG A 538 11.04 -14.02 -44.82
C ARG A 538 12.21 -14.60 -44.03
N TRP A 539 13.43 -14.13 -44.30
CA TRP A 539 14.66 -14.51 -43.60
C TRP A 539 14.72 -14.04 -42.13
N LEU A 540 13.82 -13.17 -41.67
CA LEU A 540 13.71 -12.78 -40.25
C LEU A 540 12.93 -13.80 -39.39
N HIS A 541 12.31 -14.82 -40.00
CA HIS A 541 11.50 -15.81 -39.28
C HIS A 541 12.33 -16.93 -38.65
N SER A 542 11.72 -17.59 -37.67
CA SER A 542 12.04 -18.95 -37.23
C SER A 542 10.71 -19.68 -36.95
N ASP A 543 10.77 -20.95 -36.53
CA ASP A 543 9.60 -21.80 -36.24
C ASP A 543 8.52 -21.09 -35.40
N LYS A 544 8.96 -20.28 -34.43
CA LYS A 544 8.13 -19.31 -33.69
C LYS A 544 8.96 -18.05 -33.42
N ALA A 545 8.63 -16.92 -34.07
CA ALA A 545 9.30 -15.65 -33.81
C ALA A 545 8.30 -14.50 -33.62
N VAL A 546 8.76 -13.43 -32.97
CA VAL A 546 8.01 -12.17 -32.88
C VAL A 546 8.85 -11.04 -33.45
N LEU A 547 8.32 -10.38 -34.49
CA LEU A 547 8.91 -9.22 -35.12
C LEU A 547 8.20 -7.97 -34.60
N ASP A 548 8.95 -7.01 -34.07
CA ASP A 548 8.42 -5.73 -33.62
C ASP A 548 8.54 -4.69 -34.76
N LEU A 549 7.48 -3.94 -35.03
CA LEU A 549 7.54 -2.81 -35.96
C LEU A 549 8.03 -1.55 -35.26
N HIS A 550 8.92 -0.81 -35.91
CA HIS A 550 9.56 0.40 -35.39
C HIS A 550 9.49 1.54 -36.43
N ILE A 551 9.34 2.77 -35.94
CA ILE A 551 9.51 4.01 -36.73
C ILE A 551 10.80 4.69 -36.28
N ARG A 552 11.60 5.11 -37.26
CA ARG A 552 12.77 5.96 -37.09
C ARG A 552 12.46 7.35 -37.63
N LEU A 553 12.78 8.37 -36.84
CA LEU A 553 12.81 9.76 -37.30
C LEU A 553 14.25 10.24 -37.36
N HIS A 554 14.60 10.84 -38.49
CA HIS A 554 15.90 11.44 -38.76
C HIS A 554 15.79 12.96 -38.79
N ALA A 555 16.81 13.66 -38.31
CA ALA A 555 16.84 15.11 -38.10
C ALA A 555 18.29 15.62 -38.24
N GLY A 556 18.81 15.66 -39.46
CA GLY A 556 20.25 15.70 -39.68
C GLY A 556 20.89 14.39 -39.22
N GLU A 557 21.99 14.45 -38.49
CA GLU A 557 22.67 13.28 -37.91
C GLU A 557 21.91 12.62 -36.74
N PHE A 558 20.92 13.32 -36.15
CA PHE A 558 20.10 12.74 -35.09
C PHE A 558 19.07 11.76 -35.66
N MET A 559 19.19 10.49 -35.26
CA MET A 559 18.18 9.46 -35.46
C MET A 559 17.62 9.03 -34.12
N HIS A 560 16.29 8.91 -34.01
CA HIS A 560 15.64 8.27 -32.87
C HIS A 560 14.65 7.21 -33.33
N GLU A 561 14.46 6.19 -32.51
CA GLU A 561 13.66 5.00 -32.86
C GLU A 561 12.64 4.64 -31.77
N ARG A 562 11.42 4.28 -32.18
CA ARG A 562 10.39 3.72 -31.29
C ARG A 562 9.53 2.68 -31.98
N LYS A 563 9.08 1.67 -31.23
CA LYS A 563 8.03 0.72 -31.66
C LYS A 563 6.81 1.47 -32.21
N LEU A 564 6.46 1.19 -33.46
CA LEU A 564 5.35 1.84 -34.18
C LEU A 564 4.01 1.20 -33.74
N GLY A 565 2.96 2.00 -33.69
CA GLY A 565 1.69 1.60 -33.11
C GLY A 565 0.56 2.58 -33.35
N LYS A 566 -0.66 2.11 -33.14
CA LYS A 566 -1.88 2.90 -33.20
C LYS A 566 -2.19 3.50 -31.83
N LYS A 567 -2.56 4.78 -31.79
CA LYS A 567 -2.87 5.52 -30.56
C LYS A 567 -4.22 5.12 -29.97
N ASP A 568 -5.23 5.04 -30.83
CA ASP A 568 -6.61 4.69 -30.47
C ASP A 568 -6.96 3.34 -31.12
N PHE A 569 -7.06 2.30 -30.30
CA PHE A 569 -7.17 0.90 -30.72
C PHE A 569 -7.98 0.10 -29.68
N VAL A 570 -8.56 -1.01 -30.11
CA VAL A 570 -9.08 -2.06 -29.21
C VAL A 570 -7.99 -3.11 -29.04
N TYR A 571 -7.89 -3.73 -27.85
CA TYR A 571 -6.92 -4.77 -27.58
C TYR A 571 -7.60 -6.07 -27.16
N TYR A 572 -7.55 -7.05 -28.05
CA TYR A 572 -7.69 -8.46 -27.71
C TYR A 572 -6.34 -9.14 -27.90
N LYS A 573 -6.01 -10.06 -26.99
CA LYS A 573 -4.72 -10.76 -26.94
C LYS A 573 -4.63 -11.90 -27.94
N ASP A 574 -5.78 -12.51 -28.20
CA ASP A 574 -6.04 -13.64 -29.08
C ASP A 574 -6.42 -13.23 -30.52
N GLU A 575 -6.60 -11.93 -30.78
CA GLU A 575 -6.99 -11.41 -32.09
C GLU A 575 -5.83 -11.32 -33.09
N ILE A 576 -6.14 -11.72 -34.33
CA ILE A 576 -5.32 -11.56 -35.53
C ILE A 576 -5.95 -10.43 -36.37
N LEU A 577 -5.24 -9.32 -36.55
CA LEU A 577 -5.74 -8.14 -37.28
C LEU A 577 -5.70 -8.38 -38.79
N HIS A 578 -4.57 -8.92 -39.24
CA HIS A 578 -4.33 -9.41 -40.60
C HIS A 578 -3.47 -10.66 -40.51
N SER A 579 -3.57 -11.54 -41.50
CA SER A 579 -2.66 -12.67 -41.66
C SER A 579 -2.17 -12.79 -43.09
N TYR A 580 -1.01 -13.42 -43.25
CA TYR A 580 -0.50 -13.93 -44.51
C TYR A 580 0.07 -15.34 -44.29
N VAL A 581 0.04 -16.19 -45.31
CA VAL A 581 0.57 -17.56 -45.24
C VAL A 581 1.41 -17.80 -46.49
N LEU A 582 2.62 -18.29 -46.28
CA LEU A 582 3.57 -18.66 -47.32
C LEU A 582 3.79 -20.17 -47.25
N GLU A 583 3.36 -20.90 -48.28
CA GLU A 583 3.56 -22.35 -48.39
C GLU A 583 4.86 -22.65 -49.13
N GLU A 584 5.80 -23.32 -48.47
CA GLU A 584 7.09 -23.72 -49.04
C GLU A 584 7.31 -25.23 -48.82
N GLY A 585 7.12 -26.03 -49.88
CA GLY A 585 7.27 -27.48 -49.83
C GLY A 585 6.30 -28.14 -48.83
N GLU A 586 6.84 -28.74 -47.78
CA GLU A 586 6.08 -29.38 -46.69
C GLU A 586 5.86 -28.47 -45.47
N GLN A 587 6.10 -27.15 -45.61
CA GLN A 587 5.86 -26.15 -44.55
C GLN A 587 4.85 -25.08 -44.96
N ALA A 588 4.12 -24.56 -43.97
CA ALA A 588 3.24 -23.41 -44.09
C ALA A 588 3.64 -22.36 -43.03
N ILE A 589 4.30 -21.29 -43.47
CA ILE A 589 4.79 -20.20 -42.61
C ILE A 589 3.68 -19.15 -42.50
N SER A 590 3.05 -19.07 -41.33
CA SER A 590 1.96 -18.11 -41.07
C SER A 590 2.48 -16.86 -40.37
N TRP A 591 2.07 -15.70 -40.87
CA TRP A 591 2.45 -14.37 -40.39
C TRP A 591 1.20 -13.67 -39.83
N TYR A 592 1.15 -13.41 -38.53
CA TYR A 592 0.00 -12.81 -37.85
C TYR A 592 0.30 -11.39 -37.37
N VAL A 593 -0.34 -10.37 -37.96
CA VAL A 593 -0.25 -8.98 -37.50
C VAL A 593 -1.15 -8.81 -36.27
N THR A 594 -0.57 -8.48 -35.11
CA THR A 594 -1.29 -8.38 -33.83
C THR A 594 -0.86 -7.16 -33.02
N TYR A 595 -1.71 -6.70 -32.09
CA TYR A 595 -1.38 -5.61 -31.17
C TYR A 595 -0.65 -6.11 -29.91
N THR A 596 0.06 -5.19 -29.26
CA THR A 596 0.47 -5.28 -27.86
C THR A 596 -0.49 -4.51 -26.95
N PRO A 597 -0.53 -4.75 -25.62
CA PRO A 597 -1.34 -3.97 -24.67
C PRO A 597 -1.07 -2.45 -24.60
N ARG A 598 -0.15 -1.93 -25.43
CA ARG A 598 0.20 -0.51 -25.56
C ARG A 598 0.04 0.02 -26.99
N GLY A 599 -0.66 -0.71 -27.88
CA GLY A 599 -0.98 -0.29 -29.25
C GLY A 599 0.16 -0.43 -30.26
N ASN A 600 1.36 -0.83 -29.84
CA ASN A 600 2.43 -1.17 -30.77
C ASN A 600 2.05 -2.42 -31.57
N VAL A 601 2.40 -2.42 -32.86
CA VAL A 601 2.18 -3.55 -33.77
C VAL A 601 3.36 -4.52 -33.68
N LYS A 602 3.04 -5.80 -33.62
CA LYS A 602 3.97 -6.92 -33.80
C LYS A 602 3.47 -7.79 -34.96
N ILE A 603 4.37 -8.54 -35.57
CA ILE A 603 4.06 -9.67 -36.44
C ILE A 603 4.57 -10.92 -35.71
N GLU A 604 3.74 -11.95 -35.62
CA GLU A 604 4.11 -13.23 -35.02
C GLU A 604 4.20 -14.26 -36.14
N THR A 605 5.36 -14.88 -36.32
CA THR A 605 5.55 -15.97 -37.29
C THR A 605 5.39 -17.31 -36.59
N ILE A 606 4.69 -18.24 -37.21
CA ILE A 606 4.64 -19.64 -36.78
C ILE A 606 4.73 -20.52 -38.03
N THR A 607 5.72 -21.42 -38.07
CA THR A 607 5.87 -22.43 -39.11
C THR A 607 5.16 -23.71 -38.67
N TYR A 608 4.28 -24.23 -39.54
CA TYR A 608 3.60 -25.51 -39.32
C TYR A 608 3.96 -26.52 -40.42
N PRO A 609 3.95 -27.84 -40.13
CA PRO A 609 3.90 -28.85 -41.18
C PRO A 609 2.67 -28.64 -42.06
N ARG A 610 2.86 -28.56 -43.38
CA ARG A 610 1.80 -28.20 -44.35
C ARG A 610 0.59 -29.12 -44.26
N ARG A 611 0.81 -30.43 -44.09
CA ARG A 611 -0.24 -31.43 -43.83
C ARG A 611 -1.10 -31.09 -42.61
N GLN A 612 -0.50 -30.63 -41.50
CA GLN A 612 -1.24 -30.24 -40.30
C GLN A 612 -2.02 -28.94 -40.50
N PHE A 613 -1.45 -27.98 -41.25
CA PHE A 613 -2.13 -26.73 -41.59
C PHE A 613 -3.34 -26.94 -42.53
N LEU A 614 -3.23 -27.84 -43.52
CA LEU A 614 -4.36 -28.26 -44.35
C LEU A 614 -5.43 -28.97 -43.52
N LYS A 615 -5.04 -29.84 -42.59
CA LYS A 615 -5.96 -30.52 -41.67
C LYS A 615 -6.74 -29.56 -40.76
N LEU A 616 -6.11 -28.49 -40.28
CA LEU A 616 -6.79 -27.40 -39.57
C LEU A 616 -7.90 -26.76 -40.44
N GLN A 617 -7.65 -26.54 -41.74
CA GLN A 617 -8.66 -26.00 -42.65
C GLN A 617 -9.81 -27.00 -42.88
N GLU A 618 -9.49 -28.27 -43.07
CA GLU A 618 -10.44 -29.35 -43.29
C GLU A 618 -11.38 -29.56 -42.08
N GLU A 619 -10.83 -29.69 -40.87
CA GLU A 619 -11.64 -29.90 -39.65
C GLU A 619 -12.46 -28.67 -39.28
N ASN A 620 -11.95 -27.45 -39.52
CA ASN A 620 -12.77 -26.24 -39.39
C ASN A 620 -13.98 -26.26 -40.33
N GLU A 621 -13.80 -26.71 -41.59
CA GLU A 621 -14.88 -26.82 -42.56
C GLU A 621 -15.84 -28.00 -42.30
N LYS A 622 -15.41 -29.06 -41.62
CA LYS A 622 -16.28 -30.12 -41.10
C LYS A 622 -17.08 -29.64 -39.89
N MET A 623 -16.42 -28.99 -38.92
CA MET A 623 -17.05 -28.57 -37.66
C MET A 623 -18.15 -27.53 -37.86
N LYS A 624 -18.01 -26.62 -38.85
CA LYS A 624 -19.10 -25.71 -39.29
C LYS A 624 -20.36 -26.41 -39.81
N LYS A 625 -20.27 -27.70 -40.19
CA LYS A 625 -21.33 -28.49 -40.82
C LYS A 625 -21.83 -29.64 -39.94
N ALA A 626 -21.15 -29.91 -38.82
CA ALA A 626 -21.42 -31.03 -37.94
C ALA A 626 -22.31 -30.66 -36.75
N GLY A 627 -23.02 -31.66 -36.21
CA GLY A 627 -23.74 -31.56 -34.93
C GLY A 627 -22.83 -31.85 -33.72
N ALA A 628 -23.46 -32.08 -32.57
CA ALA A 628 -22.78 -32.27 -31.28
C ALA A 628 -21.68 -33.35 -31.31
N GLN A 629 -20.46 -32.96 -30.90
CA GLN A 629 -19.27 -33.81 -30.88
C GLN A 629 -19.20 -34.73 -29.65
N SER A 630 -18.33 -35.76 -29.71
CA SER A 630 -17.92 -36.55 -28.54
C SER A 630 -17.29 -35.66 -27.46
N ARG A 631 -17.31 -36.09 -26.20
CA ARG A 631 -16.78 -35.31 -25.06
C ARG A 631 -15.28 -35.50 -24.95
N VAL A 632 -14.51 -34.58 -25.55
CA VAL A 632 -13.05 -34.62 -25.64
C VAL A 632 -12.46 -33.44 -24.89
N TRP A 633 -11.68 -33.71 -23.83
CA TRP A 633 -11.16 -32.71 -22.91
C TRP A 633 -9.63 -32.64 -22.98
N VAL A 634 -9.05 -31.46 -23.23
CA VAL A 634 -7.58 -31.25 -23.25
C VAL A 634 -7.15 -30.40 -22.06
N VAL A 635 -6.19 -30.89 -21.28
CA VAL A 635 -5.63 -30.22 -20.10
C VAL A 635 -4.17 -29.86 -20.34
N GLY A 636 -3.72 -28.71 -19.82
CA GLY A 636 -2.32 -28.31 -19.88
C GLY A 636 -1.96 -27.17 -18.93
N GLU A 637 -0.67 -26.86 -18.84
CA GLU A 637 -0.14 -25.74 -18.06
C GLU A 637 0.89 -24.93 -18.85
N ARG A 638 2.14 -24.86 -18.41
CA ARG A 638 3.24 -24.53 -19.34
C ARG A 638 3.74 -25.84 -19.95
N PRO A 639 4.21 -25.84 -21.20
CA PRO A 639 4.67 -27.06 -21.87
C PRO A 639 5.82 -27.78 -21.16
N ASP A 640 6.65 -27.02 -20.44
CA ASP A 640 7.87 -27.49 -19.78
C ASP A 640 7.64 -28.32 -18.51
N THR A 641 6.44 -28.31 -17.90
CA THR A 641 6.19 -28.96 -16.60
C THR A 641 4.79 -29.57 -16.44
N ALA A 642 4.68 -30.54 -15.53
CA ALA A 642 3.43 -31.11 -15.04
C ALA A 642 3.39 -31.15 -13.50
N GLN A 643 3.34 -29.98 -12.85
CA GLN A 643 3.42 -29.82 -11.39
C GLN A 643 2.35 -28.89 -10.79
N ASP A 644 1.51 -28.26 -11.61
CA ASP A 644 0.53 -27.24 -11.21
C ASP A 644 -0.92 -27.79 -11.25
N THR A 645 -1.90 -26.90 -11.11
CA THR A 645 -3.35 -27.19 -11.11
C THR A 645 -3.81 -27.99 -12.35
N GLY A 646 -3.08 -27.89 -13.47
CA GLY A 646 -3.34 -28.69 -14.67
C GLY A 646 -3.11 -30.18 -14.40
N TYR A 647 -1.89 -30.56 -14.01
CA TYR A 647 -1.54 -31.96 -13.68
C TYR A 647 -2.50 -32.59 -12.66
N HIS A 648 -2.77 -31.89 -11.55
CA HIS A 648 -3.63 -32.46 -10.50
C HIS A 648 -5.10 -32.58 -10.90
N PHE A 649 -5.60 -31.69 -11.78
CA PHE A 649 -6.95 -31.83 -12.34
C PHE A 649 -7.01 -33.00 -13.31
N PHE A 650 -6.03 -33.12 -14.22
CA PHE A 650 -5.92 -34.25 -15.14
C PHE A 650 -5.85 -35.59 -14.40
N LYS A 651 -4.99 -35.69 -13.38
CA LYS A 651 -4.86 -36.89 -12.54
C LYS A 651 -6.18 -37.27 -11.86
N TYR A 652 -6.91 -36.29 -11.31
CA TYR A 652 -8.24 -36.53 -10.74
C TYR A 652 -9.22 -37.07 -11.80
N CYS A 653 -9.26 -36.47 -13.00
CA CYS A 653 -10.13 -36.96 -14.07
C CYS A 653 -9.76 -38.38 -14.50
N ARG A 654 -8.47 -38.70 -14.70
CA ARG A 654 -8.01 -40.03 -15.10
C ARG A 654 -8.29 -41.13 -14.07
N THR A 655 -8.27 -40.82 -12.77
CA THR A 655 -8.48 -41.82 -11.70
C THR A 655 -9.90 -41.91 -11.17
N ALA A 656 -10.64 -40.79 -11.09
CA ALA A 656 -12.01 -40.76 -10.58
C ALA A 656 -13.08 -40.76 -11.69
N HIS A 657 -12.72 -40.36 -12.91
CA HIS A 657 -13.63 -40.25 -14.06
C HIS A 657 -13.05 -40.83 -15.36
N PRO A 658 -12.64 -42.13 -15.37
CA PRO A 658 -12.09 -42.78 -16.56
C PRO A 658 -13.12 -42.91 -17.70
N GLU A 659 -14.41 -42.61 -17.47
CA GLU A 659 -15.45 -42.58 -18.51
C GLU A 659 -15.34 -41.37 -19.46
N ILE A 660 -14.47 -40.41 -19.16
CA ILE A 660 -14.28 -39.20 -19.97
C ILE A 660 -12.97 -39.28 -20.73
N GLU A 661 -13.07 -39.01 -22.03
CA GLU A 661 -11.94 -38.89 -22.95
C GLU A 661 -11.17 -37.58 -22.67
N VAL A 662 -10.34 -37.62 -21.63
CA VAL A 662 -9.46 -36.52 -21.21
C VAL A 662 -8.01 -36.82 -21.56
N TYR A 663 -7.30 -35.79 -22.03
CA TYR A 663 -5.90 -35.83 -22.46
C TYR A 663 -5.08 -34.73 -21.76
N TYR A 664 -3.76 -34.93 -21.65
CA TYR A 664 -2.80 -33.94 -21.17
C TYR A 664 -1.77 -33.59 -22.24
N ALA A 665 -1.53 -32.31 -22.51
CA ALA A 665 -0.57 -31.87 -23.53
C ALA A 665 0.74 -31.35 -22.91
N ILE A 666 1.88 -31.89 -23.36
CA ILE A 666 3.22 -31.61 -22.82
C ILE A 666 4.31 -31.62 -23.91
N GLU A 667 5.44 -30.93 -23.69
CA GLU A 667 6.62 -31.01 -24.57
C GLU A 667 7.33 -32.37 -24.45
N SER A 668 7.93 -32.83 -25.55
CA SER A 668 8.55 -34.17 -25.68
C SER A 668 9.76 -34.39 -24.77
N ASP A 669 10.44 -33.31 -24.41
CA ASP A 669 11.66 -33.22 -23.59
C ASP A 669 11.41 -32.67 -22.17
N SER A 670 10.14 -32.50 -21.75
CA SER A 670 9.82 -32.10 -20.37
C SER A 670 10.29 -33.15 -19.36
N MET A 671 10.98 -32.69 -18.31
CA MET A 671 11.41 -33.53 -17.19
C MET A 671 10.27 -34.18 -16.40
N ASP A 672 9.04 -33.65 -16.48
CA ASP A 672 7.88 -34.20 -15.77
C ASP A 672 7.07 -35.21 -16.63
N ARG A 673 7.49 -35.48 -17.88
CA ARG A 673 6.74 -36.26 -18.87
C ARG A 673 6.38 -37.67 -18.40
N GLU A 674 7.34 -38.42 -17.87
CA GLU A 674 7.15 -39.80 -17.39
C GLU A 674 6.02 -39.89 -16.34
N VAL A 675 5.94 -38.87 -15.46
CA VAL A 675 4.97 -38.76 -14.35
C VAL A 675 3.52 -38.51 -14.85
N VAL A 676 3.36 -38.14 -16.13
CA VAL A 676 2.06 -38.02 -16.80
C VAL A 676 1.77 -39.25 -17.67
N GLU A 677 2.79 -39.83 -18.32
CA GLU A 677 2.63 -41.03 -19.17
C GLU A 677 2.11 -42.23 -18.37
N GLU A 678 2.46 -42.36 -17.08
CA GLU A 678 1.85 -43.32 -16.13
C GLU A 678 0.31 -43.26 -16.04
N LEU A 679 -0.32 -42.13 -16.40
CA LEU A 679 -1.78 -41.92 -16.35
C LEU A 679 -2.48 -42.24 -17.69
N GLY A 680 -1.71 -42.47 -18.76
CA GLY A 680 -2.20 -42.59 -20.14
C GLY A 680 -2.78 -41.29 -20.71
N ASN A 681 -3.20 -41.31 -21.97
CA ASN A 681 -3.78 -40.16 -22.70
C ASN A 681 -2.88 -38.89 -22.69
N VAL A 682 -1.60 -39.04 -23.04
CA VAL A 682 -0.65 -37.92 -23.14
C VAL A 682 -0.43 -37.53 -24.60
N LEU A 683 -0.55 -36.23 -24.89
CA LEU A 683 -0.33 -35.63 -26.20
C LEU A 683 1.02 -34.93 -26.22
N ILE A 684 1.92 -35.41 -27.08
CA ILE A 684 3.18 -34.71 -27.35
C ILE A 684 2.88 -33.48 -28.22
N ILE A 685 3.20 -32.29 -27.73
CA ILE A 685 2.89 -31.03 -28.41
C ILE A 685 3.53 -30.99 -29.82
N GLY A 686 2.73 -30.71 -30.84
CA GLY A 686 3.12 -30.70 -32.26
C GLY A 686 2.96 -32.04 -32.99
N SER A 687 2.64 -33.13 -32.30
CA SER A 687 2.34 -34.42 -32.93
C SER A 687 1.01 -34.40 -33.71
N ASP A 688 0.84 -35.33 -34.65
CA ASP A 688 -0.42 -35.44 -35.42
C ASP A 688 -1.62 -35.84 -34.54
N GLU A 689 -1.38 -36.57 -33.43
CA GLU A 689 -2.40 -36.89 -32.43
C GLU A 689 -2.78 -35.63 -31.63
N HIS A 690 -1.80 -34.81 -31.22
CA HIS A 690 -2.07 -33.52 -30.57
C HIS A 690 -2.88 -32.59 -31.48
N VAL A 691 -2.60 -32.57 -32.79
CA VAL A 691 -3.39 -31.85 -33.80
C VAL A 691 -4.81 -32.42 -33.90
N GLU A 692 -4.96 -33.73 -34.07
CA GLU A 692 -6.27 -34.42 -34.14
C GLU A 692 -7.14 -34.12 -32.91
N VAL A 693 -6.61 -34.43 -31.72
CA VAL A 693 -7.36 -34.34 -30.47
C VAL A 693 -7.75 -32.91 -30.15
N CYS A 694 -6.88 -31.93 -30.38
CA CYS A 694 -7.22 -30.52 -30.17
C CYS A 694 -8.20 -29.97 -31.24
N LEU A 695 -8.25 -30.53 -32.46
CA LEU A 695 -9.25 -30.14 -33.47
C LEU A 695 -10.64 -30.75 -33.21
N ARG A 696 -10.73 -31.86 -32.48
CA ARG A 696 -12.02 -32.47 -32.02
C ARG A 696 -12.40 -32.17 -30.56
N ALA A 697 -11.64 -31.32 -29.86
CA ALA A 697 -11.82 -31.04 -28.44
C ALA A 697 -13.06 -30.18 -28.14
N THR A 698 -13.88 -30.62 -27.19
CA THR A 698 -15.05 -29.86 -26.68
C THR A 698 -14.71 -29.03 -25.44
N ALA A 699 -13.58 -29.26 -24.79
CA ALA A 699 -13.13 -28.45 -23.65
C ALA A 699 -11.60 -28.34 -23.53
N PHE A 700 -11.13 -27.18 -23.08
CA PHE A 700 -9.72 -26.85 -22.85
C PHE A 700 -9.51 -26.29 -21.44
N PHE A 701 -8.56 -26.86 -20.69
CA PHE A 701 -8.32 -26.56 -19.27
C PHE A 701 -6.88 -26.08 -19.05
N GLY A 702 -6.70 -24.79 -18.76
CA GLY A 702 -5.37 -24.18 -18.58
C GLY A 702 -5.16 -23.59 -17.18
N SER A 703 -4.04 -23.90 -16.51
CA SER A 703 -3.60 -23.16 -15.31
C SER A 703 -2.87 -21.84 -15.67
N HIS A 704 -2.30 -21.78 -16.87
CA HIS A 704 -1.64 -20.63 -17.47
C HIS A 704 -2.50 -20.12 -18.64
N ASP A 705 -1.89 -19.63 -19.72
CA ASP A 705 -2.63 -19.44 -20.96
C ASP A 705 -3.08 -20.77 -21.55
N ILE A 706 -4.18 -20.79 -22.30
CA ILE A 706 -4.57 -21.99 -23.05
C ILE A 706 -3.72 -22.10 -24.32
N GLU A 707 -3.33 -20.98 -24.96
CA GLU A 707 -2.47 -21.00 -26.16
C GLU A 707 -1.10 -21.68 -25.94
N TYR A 708 -0.67 -21.87 -24.69
CA TYR A 708 0.58 -22.56 -24.37
C TYR A 708 0.61 -24.02 -24.83
N PHE A 709 -0.53 -24.73 -24.81
CA PHE A 709 -0.59 -26.16 -25.12
C PHE A 709 -1.45 -26.49 -26.36
N LEU A 710 -1.79 -25.49 -27.19
CA LEU A 710 -2.48 -25.69 -28.47
C LEU A 710 -1.49 -25.93 -29.63
N PRO A 711 -1.86 -26.71 -30.65
CA PRO A 711 -1.05 -26.89 -31.86
C PRO A 711 -1.03 -25.65 -32.76
N PHE A 712 -2.08 -24.81 -32.70
CA PHE A 712 -2.24 -23.57 -33.46
C PHE A 712 -2.67 -22.44 -32.52
N LYS A 713 -2.63 -21.17 -32.97
CA LYS A 713 -3.34 -20.08 -32.29
C LYS A 713 -4.82 -20.46 -32.12
N GLY A 714 -5.35 -20.38 -30.90
CA GLY A 714 -6.69 -20.91 -30.59
C GLY A 714 -7.79 -20.26 -31.43
N THR A 715 -7.63 -18.97 -31.76
CA THR A 715 -8.58 -18.23 -32.62
C THR A 715 -8.60 -18.67 -34.08
N LEU A 716 -7.79 -19.65 -34.48
CA LEU A 716 -7.88 -20.31 -35.79
C LEU A 716 -8.76 -21.58 -35.77
N MET A 717 -8.97 -22.20 -34.61
CA MET A 717 -9.62 -23.52 -34.46
C MET A 717 -11.09 -23.37 -34.05
N GLU A 718 -12.04 -23.94 -34.80
CA GLU A 718 -13.46 -23.94 -34.40
C GLU A 718 -13.67 -24.60 -33.04
N SER A 719 -12.92 -25.68 -32.74
CA SER A 719 -12.96 -26.38 -31.45
C SER A 719 -12.68 -25.46 -30.27
N TYR A 720 -11.66 -24.60 -30.36
CA TYR A 720 -11.35 -23.61 -29.34
C TYR A 720 -12.37 -22.45 -29.31
N ARG A 721 -12.85 -21.99 -30.48
CA ARG A 721 -13.84 -20.90 -30.58
C ARG A 721 -15.18 -21.29 -29.93
N HIS A 722 -15.64 -22.52 -30.12
CA HIS A 722 -16.93 -23.02 -29.63
C HIS A 722 -16.85 -23.84 -28.34
N GLY A 723 -15.73 -24.50 -28.06
CA GLY A 723 -15.55 -25.35 -26.89
C GLY A 723 -15.46 -24.63 -25.55
N LEU A 724 -15.60 -25.39 -24.46
CA LEU A 724 -15.51 -24.90 -23.09
C LEU A 724 -14.07 -24.47 -22.76
N ARG A 725 -13.86 -23.19 -22.41
CA ARG A 725 -12.54 -22.66 -22.04
C ARG A 725 -12.47 -22.45 -20.52
N VAL A 726 -11.69 -23.27 -19.83
CA VAL A 726 -11.61 -23.31 -18.36
C VAL A 726 -10.25 -22.80 -17.89
N PHE A 727 -10.25 -21.71 -17.13
CA PHE A 727 -9.05 -21.19 -16.46
C PHE A 727 -8.97 -21.71 -15.03
N LEU A 728 -8.03 -22.63 -14.81
CA LEU A 728 -7.77 -23.32 -13.54
C LEU A 728 -6.97 -22.46 -12.53
N GLN A 729 -6.25 -21.43 -13.02
CA GLN A 729 -5.16 -20.71 -12.34
C GLN A 729 -3.91 -21.53 -11.97
N HIS A 730 -2.78 -20.82 -11.92
CA HIS A 730 -1.48 -21.25 -11.36
C HIS A 730 -1.19 -20.63 -9.97
N GLY A 731 -2.20 -20.10 -9.28
CA GLY A 731 -2.06 -19.53 -7.94
C GLY A 731 -2.99 -18.36 -7.65
N VAL A 732 -3.43 -18.27 -6.38
CA VAL A 732 -4.45 -17.32 -5.90
C VAL A 732 -4.16 -15.87 -6.30
N LEU A 733 -5.15 -15.23 -6.90
CA LEU A 733 -5.06 -13.86 -7.39
C LEU A 733 -5.18 -12.83 -6.25
N GLY A 734 -4.33 -11.81 -6.28
CA GLY A 734 -4.39 -10.70 -5.32
C GLY A 734 -3.16 -9.79 -5.26
N ARG A 735 -2.02 -10.25 -5.75
CA ARG A 735 -0.73 -9.53 -5.69
C ARG A 735 -0.60 -8.52 -6.84
N LYS A 736 0.21 -8.81 -7.87
CA LYS A 736 0.31 -7.99 -9.08
C LYS A 736 -0.95 -8.12 -9.95
N ARG A 737 -1.13 -7.21 -10.92
CA ARG A 737 -2.08 -7.42 -12.03
C ARG A 737 -1.63 -8.60 -12.89
N VAL A 738 -2.58 -9.20 -13.60
CA VAL A 738 -2.39 -10.33 -14.52
C VAL A 738 -3.17 -10.06 -15.81
N GLU A 739 -2.79 -10.70 -16.91
CA GLU A 739 -3.30 -10.41 -18.26
C GLU A 739 -4.51 -11.29 -18.61
N TYR A 740 -5.39 -11.53 -17.63
CA TYR A 740 -6.56 -12.40 -17.73
C TYR A 740 -7.88 -11.62 -17.56
N ASN A 741 -7.95 -10.35 -17.95
CA ASN A 741 -9.21 -9.60 -17.97
C ASN A 741 -10.09 -10.08 -19.14
N GLN A 742 -11.39 -10.27 -18.92
CA GLN A 742 -12.35 -10.63 -19.98
C GLN A 742 -12.28 -9.66 -21.18
N GLU A 743 -12.10 -8.37 -20.88
CA GLU A 743 -12.01 -7.29 -21.88
C GLU A 743 -10.80 -7.41 -22.84
N TYR A 744 -9.84 -8.30 -22.58
CA TYR A 744 -8.65 -8.55 -23.43
C TYR A 744 -8.72 -9.88 -24.21
N TYR A 745 -9.85 -10.59 -24.22
CA TYR A 745 -10.04 -11.80 -25.02
C TYR A 745 -11.29 -11.68 -25.89
N LYS A 746 -11.16 -12.04 -27.16
CA LYS A 746 -12.29 -12.19 -28.08
C LYS A 746 -13.06 -13.49 -27.76
N TYR A 747 -12.36 -14.51 -27.28
CA TYR A 747 -12.92 -15.77 -26.78
C TYR A 747 -12.54 -15.98 -25.30
N PRO A 748 -13.20 -15.25 -24.36
CA PRO A 748 -12.89 -15.34 -22.93
C PRO A 748 -13.22 -16.73 -22.36
N PHE A 749 -12.71 -16.99 -21.15
CA PHE A 749 -12.99 -18.20 -20.39
C PHE A 749 -14.48 -18.33 -20.04
N HIS A 750 -15.04 -19.52 -20.23
CA HIS A 750 -16.40 -19.88 -19.80
C HIS A 750 -16.45 -20.27 -18.31
N LEU A 751 -15.31 -20.70 -17.74
CA LEU A 751 -15.18 -21.01 -16.31
C LEU A 751 -13.86 -20.44 -15.76
N PHE A 752 -13.96 -19.61 -14.72
CA PHE A 752 -12.81 -19.00 -14.04
C PHE A 752 -12.77 -19.52 -12.59
N CYS A 753 -11.86 -20.44 -12.32
CA CYS A 753 -11.69 -21.02 -10.98
C CYS A 753 -11.08 -19.99 -10.02
N VAL A 754 -11.58 -19.92 -8.78
CA VAL A 754 -11.02 -19.08 -7.69
C VAL A 754 -11.04 -19.78 -6.34
N SER A 755 -10.17 -19.37 -5.43
CA SER A 755 -9.97 -19.99 -4.12
C SER A 755 -10.87 -19.45 -3.01
N SER A 756 -11.48 -18.27 -3.17
CA SER A 756 -12.45 -17.77 -2.18
C SER A 756 -13.51 -16.83 -2.72
N LYS A 757 -14.60 -16.68 -1.96
CA LYS A 757 -15.63 -15.65 -2.18
C LYS A 757 -15.07 -14.21 -2.18
N SER A 758 -13.90 -13.96 -1.58
CA SER A 758 -13.23 -12.65 -1.66
C SER A 758 -12.48 -12.45 -2.97
N GLU A 759 -11.88 -13.51 -3.48
CA GLU A 759 -11.27 -13.52 -4.82
C GLU A 759 -12.32 -13.41 -5.93
N LYS A 760 -13.45 -14.14 -5.83
CA LYS A 760 -14.59 -14.03 -6.78
C LYS A 760 -14.99 -12.57 -7.02
N ARG A 761 -15.33 -11.85 -5.94
CA ARG A 761 -15.69 -10.42 -6.00
C ARG A 761 -14.58 -9.53 -6.57
N MET A 762 -13.31 -9.90 -6.39
CA MET A 762 -12.17 -9.15 -6.92
C MET A 762 -11.99 -9.40 -8.42
N VAL A 763 -12.13 -10.64 -8.90
CA VAL A 763 -12.11 -11.00 -10.32
C VAL A 763 -13.26 -10.27 -11.03
N MET A 764 -14.50 -10.41 -10.56
CA MET A 764 -15.66 -9.70 -11.13
C MET A 764 -15.40 -8.18 -11.22
N LYS A 765 -14.92 -7.56 -10.13
CA LYS A 765 -14.73 -6.11 -10.05
C LYS A 765 -13.50 -5.55 -10.79
N LYS A 766 -12.49 -6.37 -11.12
CA LYS A 766 -11.21 -5.89 -11.72
C LYS A 766 -10.81 -6.55 -13.04
N MET A 767 -11.46 -7.66 -13.39
CA MET A 767 -11.24 -8.46 -14.60
C MET A 767 -12.53 -8.57 -15.44
N HIS A 768 -13.65 -8.03 -14.91
CA HIS A 768 -14.93 -7.82 -15.59
C HIS A 768 -15.71 -9.09 -15.98
N TYR A 769 -15.45 -10.20 -15.28
CA TYR A 769 -16.25 -11.43 -15.38
C TYR A 769 -17.54 -11.39 -14.55
N ASP A 770 -18.56 -12.06 -15.05
CA ASP A 770 -19.87 -12.18 -14.40
C ASP A 770 -19.88 -13.20 -13.24
N GLU A 771 -20.96 -13.19 -12.45
CA GLU A 771 -21.11 -14.06 -11.27
C GLU A 771 -21.10 -15.56 -11.66
N GLU A 772 -21.68 -15.92 -12.80
CA GLU A 772 -21.83 -17.32 -13.23
C GLU A 772 -20.51 -17.93 -13.72
N THR A 773 -19.68 -17.15 -14.43
CA THR A 773 -18.35 -17.57 -14.91
C THR A 773 -17.37 -17.85 -13.78
N VAL A 774 -17.42 -17.08 -12.68
CA VAL A 774 -16.39 -17.13 -11.63
C VAL A 774 -16.79 -18.07 -10.49
N GLN A 775 -16.21 -19.27 -10.45
CA GLN A 775 -16.61 -20.32 -9.51
C GLN A 775 -15.59 -20.54 -8.37
N VAL A 776 -16.10 -20.64 -7.15
CA VAL A 776 -15.27 -20.81 -5.93
C VAL A 776 -14.96 -22.29 -5.72
N THR A 777 -14.10 -22.83 -6.58
CA THR A 777 -13.71 -24.24 -6.59
C THR A 777 -12.50 -24.53 -5.69
N GLY A 778 -11.57 -23.58 -5.56
CA GLY A 778 -10.20 -23.85 -5.13
C GLY A 778 -9.30 -24.37 -6.27
N LEU A 779 -8.01 -24.55 -5.99
CA LEU A 779 -7.05 -25.12 -6.95
C LEU A 779 -6.89 -26.61 -6.65
N SER A 780 -7.00 -27.49 -7.65
CA SER A 780 -6.79 -28.94 -7.52
C SER A 780 -5.46 -29.30 -6.85
N ARG A 781 -4.39 -28.54 -7.10
CA ARG A 781 -3.07 -28.77 -6.46
C ARG A 781 -3.10 -28.70 -4.94
N PHE A 782 -4.07 -27.97 -4.36
CA PHE A 782 -4.24 -27.87 -2.92
C PHE A 782 -4.73 -29.16 -2.26
N ASP A 783 -5.41 -30.03 -2.99
CA ASP A 783 -5.89 -31.33 -2.46
C ASP A 783 -4.70 -32.17 -1.97
N ASN A 784 -3.60 -32.15 -2.72
CA ASN A 784 -2.37 -32.86 -2.41
C ASN A 784 -1.39 -32.10 -1.50
N LEU A 785 -1.60 -30.81 -1.19
CA LEU A 785 -0.69 -30.05 -0.30
C LEU A 785 -0.79 -30.50 1.17
N LEU A 786 -1.94 -31.01 1.60
CA LEU A 786 -2.18 -31.43 2.98
C LEU A 786 -1.77 -32.89 3.25
N GLU A 787 -0.86 -33.42 2.43
CA GLU A 787 -0.40 -34.82 2.48
C GLU A 787 1.11 -34.92 2.29
N GLY A 788 1.77 -35.78 3.08
CA GLY A 788 3.21 -36.00 3.02
C GLY A 788 3.81 -36.29 4.41
N PRO A 789 5.15 -36.46 4.48
CA PRO A 789 5.84 -36.59 5.75
C PRO A 789 5.75 -35.30 6.60
N PRO A 790 6.01 -35.38 7.92
CA PRO A 790 6.18 -34.20 8.76
C PRO A 790 7.24 -33.25 8.20
N ALA A 791 7.04 -31.94 8.39
CA ALA A 791 8.03 -30.95 7.97
C ALA A 791 9.36 -31.14 8.72
N GLU A 792 10.44 -31.14 7.96
CA GLU A 792 11.81 -31.20 8.47
C GLU A 792 12.27 -29.83 9.00
N ARG A 793 13.49 -29.80 9.54
CA ARG A 793 14.18 -28.57 9.99
C ARG A 793 14.72 -27.74 8.81
N LYS A 794 13.89 -27.52 7.81
CA LYS A 794 14.19 -26.80 6.56
C LYS A 794 13.43 -25.47 6.46
N ILE A 795 14.12 -24.43 6.01
CA ILE A 795 13.54 -23.13 5.61
C ILE A 795 13.65 -23.05 4.09
N VAL A 796 12.53 -22.88 3.38
CA VAL A 796 12.57 -22.59 1.93
C VAL A 796 12.61 -21.09 1.68
N PHE A 797 13.47 -20.63 0.79
CA PHE A 797 13.58 -19.23 0.38
C PHE A 797 13.30 -19.10 -1.12
N ILE A 798 12.12 -18.57 -1.48
CA ILE A 798 11.64 -18.45 -2.86
C ILE A 798 11.43 -16.96 -3.23
N PRO A 799 12.46 -16.26 -3.75
CA PRO A 799 12.29 -14.92 -4.30
C PRO A 799 11.58 -14.93 -5.68
N THR A 800 10.76 -13.91 -5.93
CA THR A 800 10.01 -13.73 -7.19
C THR A 800 10.89 -13.09 -8.27
N TRP A 801 10.73 -13.49 -9.53
CA TRP A 801 11.42 -12.79 -10.63
C TRP A 801 11.02 -11.31 -10.75
N ARG A 802 11.88 -10.51 -11.37
CA ARG A 802 11.65 -9.08 -11.63
C ARG A 802 11.59 -8.80 -13.13
N GLU A 803 10.46 -8.30 -13.58
CA GLU A 803 10.14 -8.09 -15.00
C GLU A 803 11.01 -7.03 -15.70
N TRP A 804 11.79 -6.25 -14.95
CA TRP A 804 12.74 -5.24 -15.45
C TRP A 804 14.19 -5.73 -15.53
N LEU A 805 14.47 -6.98 -15.13
CA LEU A 805 15.78 -7.60 -15.31
C LEU A 805 15.73 -8.34 -16.66
N HIS A 806 16.50 -7.87 -17.63
CA HIS A 806 16.45 -8.35 -19.02
C HIS A 806 17.75 -8.98 -19.52
N SER A 807 18.83 -8.90 -18.74
CA SER A 807 20.12 -9.50 -19.05
C SER A 807 20.87 -9.88 -17.76
N ARG A 808 21.99 -10.60 -17.91
CA ARG A 808 22.82 -11.07 -16.80
C ARG A 808 23.52 -9.93 -16.07
N GLU A 809 23.93 -8.90 -16.80
CA GLU A 809 24.60 -7.69 -16.30
C GLU A 809 23.61 -6.89 -15.45
N ALA A 810 22.42 -6.62 -16.01
CA ALA A 810 21.33 -5.94 -15.31
C ALA A 810 20.88 -6.70 -14.06
N PHE A 811 20.97 -8.04 -14.05
CA PHE A 811 20.76 -8.86 -12.85
C PHE A 811 21.90 -8.67 -11.82
N LEU A 812 23.17 -8.79 -12.20
CA LEU A 812 24.33 -8.71 -11.30
C LEU A 812 24.54 -7.33 -10.68
N GLU A 813 24.18 -6.24 -11.36
CA GLU A 813 24.27 -4.87 -10.84
C GLU A 813 23.10 -4.50 -9.91
N SER A 814 22.00 -5.25 -9.97
CA SER A 814 20.73 -4.89 -9.33
C SER A 814 20.80 -4.82 -7.79
N GLU A 815 19.90 -4.02 -7.19
CA GLU A 815 19.60 -4.13 -5.75
C GLU A 815 19.12 -5.56 -5.41
N TYR A 816 18.34 -6.18 -6.29
CA TYR A 816 17.75 -7.50 -6.11
C TYR A 816 18.81 -8.59 -5.84
N TYR A 817 19.81 -8.74 -6.71
CA TYR A 817 20.91 -9.69 -6.51
C TYR A 817 21.72 -9.36 -5.25
N ARG A 818 22.10 -8.09 -5.06
CA ARG A 818 22.87 -7.64 -3.90
C ARG A 818 22.18 -7.95 -2.56
N ARG A 819 20.86 -7.76 -2.46
CA ARG A 819 20.06 -8.05 -1.25
C ARG A 819 20.06 -9.53 -0.91
N TYR A 820 19.82 -10.41 -1.88
CA TYR A 820 19.80 -11.85 -1.63
C TYR A 820 21.19 -12.41 -1.34
N LYS A 821 22.21 -11.98 -2.09
CA LYS A 821 23.61 -12.37 -1.85
C LYS A 821 24.08 -11.94 -0.45
N SER A 822 23.88 -10.68 -0.09
CA SER A 822 24.23 -10.13 1.23
C SER A 822 23.59 -10.92 2.39
N PHE A 823 22.28 -11.22 2.29
CA PHE A 823 21.61 -12.02 3.31
C PHE A 823 22.12 -13.47 3.39
N LEU A 824 22.36 -14.13 2.26
CA LEU A 824 22.83 -15.52 2.22
C LEU A 824 24.31 -15.65 2.66
N GLU A 825 25.11 -14.60 2.52
CA GLU A 825 26.49 -14.52 3.03
C GLU A 825 26.57 -14.02 4.48
N ASN A 826 25.45 -13.66 5.11
CA ASN A 826 25.43 -12.95 6.39
C ASN A 826 25.92 -13.82 7.58
N PRO A 827 27.01 -13.47 8.29
CA PRO A 827 27.51 -14.26 9.43
C PRO A 827 26.59 -14.27 10.67
N LYS A 828 25.50 -13.48 10.70
CA LYS A 828 24.42 -13.60 11.70
C LYS A 828 23.35 -14.63 11.27
N LEU A 829 23.30 -15.04 10.00
CA LEU A 829 22.47 -16.11 9.45
C LEU A 829 23.13 -17.48 9.61
N HIS A 830 24.40 -17.64 9.19
CA HIS A 830 25.12 -18.93 9.29
C HIS A 830 25.10 -19.48 10.71
N ARG A 831 25.56 -18.68 11.69
CA ARG A 831 25.49 -19.00 13.13
C ARG A 831 24.08 -19.21 13.69
N PHE A 832 23.02 -18.78 13.00
CA PHE A 832 21.64 -19.08 13.37
C PHE A 832 21.19 -20.44 12.81
N LEU A 833 21.59 -20.78 11.58
CA LEU A 833 21.31 -22.07 10.95
C LEU A 833 22.09 -23.21 11.62
N GLU A 834 23.38 -23.01 11.87
CA GLU A 834 24.28 -23.93 12.59
C GLU A 834 23.78 -24.21 14.01
N LYS A 835 23.69 -23.17 14.86
CA LYS A 835 23.39 -23.33 16.31
C LYS A 835 22.05 -24.02 16.58
N ASN A 836 21.09 -23.88 15.68
CA ASN A 836 19.74 -24.40 15.88
C ASN A 836 19.48 -25.69 15.08
N ASP A 837 20.46 -26.20 14.34
CA ASP A 837 20.34 -27.25 13.32
C ASP A 837 19.13 -27.03 12.39
N VAL A 838 19.31 -26.10 11.45
CA VAL A 838 18.32 -25.72 10.44
C VAL A 838 19.02 -25.56 9.09
N VAL A 839 18.49 -26.19 8.05
CA VAL A 839 18.96 -25.98 6.66
C VAL A 839 18.10 -24.90 5.98
N LEU A 840 18.72 -24.03 5.19
CA LEU A 840 18.03 -23.07 4.33
C LEU A 840 18.19 -23.49 2.86
N GLN A 841 17.08 -23.79 2.19
CA GLN A 841 17.02 -24.12 0.78
C GLN A 841 16.66 -22.88 -0.04
N PHE A 842 17.60 -22.32 -0.78
CA PHE A 842 17.36 -21.21 -1.69
C PHE A 842 16.92 -21.75 -3.05
N TYR A 843 15.64 -21.58 -3.36
CA TYR A 843 15.03 -21.98 -4.63
C TYR A 843 14.45 -20.75 -5.35
N PRO A 844 15.22 -20.07 -6.20
CA PRO A 844 14.73 -18.92 -6.93
C PRO A 844 13.69 -19.31 -8.00
N HIS A 845 12.71 -18.44 -8.22
CA HIS A 845 11.65 -18.60 -9.25
C HIS A 845 12.23 -18.94 -10.63
N TYR A 846 11.59 -19.83 -11.41
CA TYR A 846 12.17 -20.47 -12.61
C TYR A 846 12.96 -19.55 -13.56
N ARG A 847 12.45 -18.35 -13.90
CA ARG A 847 13.15 -17.36 -14.74
C ARG A 847 14.52 -16.89 -14.23
N MET A 848 14.83 -17.10 -12.95
CA MET A 848 16.09 -16.80 -12.28
C MET A 848 17.03 -18.02 -12.18
N GLN A 849 16.57 -19.23 -12.51
CA GLN A 849 17.38 -20.45 -12.42
C GLN A 849 18.66 -20.38 -13.28
N GLN A 850 18.59 -19.71 -14.43
CA GLN A 850 19.73 -19.34 -15.29
C GLN A 850 20.80 -18.43 -14.65
N TYR A 851 20.54 -17.90 -13.44
CA TYR A 851 21.45 -17.07 -12.65
C TYR A 851 21.76 -17.69 -11.27
N THR A 852 21.45 -18.98 -11.05
CA THR A 852 21.77 -19.67 -9.79
C THR A 852 23.28 -19.83 -9.56
N ASP A 853 24.07 -19.89 -10.63
CA ASP A 853 25.52 -19.98 -10.59
C ASP A 853 26.19 -18.78 -9.88
N ALA A 854 25.55 -17.61 -9.91
CA ALA A 854 25.99 -16.43 -9.17
C ALA A 854 25.92 -16.61 -7.63
N PHE A 855 25.24 -17.65 -7.14
CA PHE A 855 25.10 -18.00 -5.72
C PHE A 855 25.92 -19.25 -5.32
N ASP A 856 26.46 -20.02 -6.26
CA ASP A 856 27.23 -21.25 -5.98
C ASP A 856 28.51 -21.02 -5.14
N LYS A 857 28.92 -19.76 -4.95
CA LYS A 857 30.09 -19.36 -4.14
C LYS A 857 29.78 -19.15 -2.64
N ILE A 858 28.53 -19.32 -2.20
CA ILE A 858 28.15 -19.18 -0.78
C ILE A 858 28.74 -20.32 0.05
N LYS A 859 29.62 -19.98 1.00
CA LYS A 859 30.29 -20.95 1.88
C LYS A 859 29.48 -21.17 3.17
N SER A 860 28.51 -22.09 3.15
CA SER A 860 27.84 -22.57 4.37
C SER A 860 27.22 -23.96 4.17
N GLU A 861 27.56 -24.91 5.04
CA GLU A 861 27.02 -26.29 5.02
C GLU A 861 25.49 -26.36 5.31
N LYS A 862 24.91 -25.27 5.82
CA LYS A 862 23.48 -25.17 6.12
C LYS A 862 22.70 -24.34 5.09
N ILE A 863 23.30 -23.98 3.94
CA ILE A 863 22.62 -23.31 2.82
C ILE A 863 22.73 -24.16 1.56
N GLU A 864 21.60 -24.60 1.02
CA GLU A 864 21.50 -25.35 -0.24
C GLU A 864 20.99 -24.44 -1.36
N ILE A 865 21.71 -24.36 -2.48
CA ILE A 865 21.24 -23.70 -3.71
C ILE A 865 20.51 -24.75 -4.55
N VAL A 866 19.17 -24.74 -4.50
CA VAL A 866 18.33 -25.73 -5.19
C VAL A 866 18.11 -25.28 -6.63
N LYS A 867 18.63 -26.09 -7.56
CA LYS A 867 18.50 -25.89 -9.01
C LYS A 867 17.26 -26.63 -9.56
N LEU A 868 16.73 -26.16 -10.69
CA LEU A 868 15.59 -26.75 -11.38
C LEU A 868 15.79 -28.26 -11.63
N GLY A 869 14.68 -29.02 -11.66
CA GLY A 869 14.69 -30.48 -11.86
C GLY A 869 15.10 -31.31 -10.64
N LYS A 870 15.85 -30.76 -9.66
CA LYS A 870 16.29 -31.52 -8.47
C LYS A 870 15.17 -31.89 -7.49
N LYS A 871 14.17 -31.02 -7.34
CA LYS A 871 12.98 -31.19 -6.48
C LYS A 871 11.82 -30.41 -7.07
N THR A 872 10.60 -30.94 -6.94
CA THR A 872 9.39 -30.18 -7.29
C THR A 872 9.17 -29.04 -6.31
N VAL A 873 8.47 -27.98 -6.74
CA VAL A 873 8.15 -26.87 -5.83
C VAL A 873 7.36 -27.38 -4.62
N GLN A 874 6.35 -28.23 -4.85
CA GLN A 874 5.52 -28.81 -3.80
C GLN A 874 6.34 -29.60 -2.77
N GLN A 875 7.36 -30.35 -3.20
CA GLN A 875 8.24 -31.07 -2.28
C GLN A 875 8.97 -30.11 -1.33
N LEU A 876 9.57 -29.04 -1.86
CA LEU A 876 10.23 -28.01 -1.04
C LEU A 876 9.27 -27.36 -0.03
N LEU A 877 8.00 -27.15 -0.43
CA LEU A 877 6.97 -26.62 0.46
C LEU A 877 6.56 -27.62 1.56
N LYS A 878 6.46 -28.92 1.24
CA LYS A 878 6.10 -29.98 2.20
C LYS A 878 7.23 -30.23 3.20
N GLU A 879 8.47 -30.37 2.74
CA GLU A 879 9.66 -30.58 3.56
C GLU A 879 9.95 -29.40 4.52
N SER A 880 9.62 -28.15 4.15
CA SER A 880 10.01 -26.97 4.94
C SER A 880 9.03 -26.59 6.05
N MET A 881 9.54 -26.14 7.20
CA MET A 881 8.75 -25.64 8.34
C MET A 881 8.43 -24.13 8.26
N LEU A 882 9.22 -23.34 7.52
CA LEU A 882 9.03 -21.90 7.33
C LEU A 882 9.41 -21.48 5.91
N MET A 883 8.66 -20.53 5.35
CA MET A 883 8.99 -19.89 4.05
C MET A 883 9.51 -18.48 4.26
N ILE A 884 10.59 -18.14 3.56
CA ILE A 884 10.94 -16.76 3.22
C ILE A 884 10.58 -16.54 1.74
N THR A 885 9.93 -15.43 1.43
CA THR A 885 9.66 -15.00 0.05
C THR A 885 9.59 -13.46 0.01
N ASP A 886 9.16 -12.89 -1.11
CA ASP A 886 8.86 -11.46 -1.26
C ASP A 886 7.41 -11.28 -1.74
N TYR A 887 7.11 -11.50 -3.02
CA TYR A 887 5.80 -11.26 -3.62
C TYR A 887 5.20 -12.51 -4.28
N SER A 888 5.78 -13.70 -4.08
CA SER A 888 5.40 -14.93 -4.79
C SER A 888 4.06 -15.50 -4.30
N SER A 889 3.13 -15.77 -5.22
CA SER A 889 1.83 -16.40 -4.92
C SER A 889 1.96 -17.76 -4.24
N VAL A 890 3.09 -18.46 -4.41
CA VAL A 890 3.43 -19.75 -3.77
C VAL A 890 3.39 -19.70 -2.23
N SER A 891 3.48 -18.52 -1.63
CA SER A 891 3.26 -18.37 -0.17
C SER A 891 1.81 -18.56 0.27
N PHE A 892 0.85 -18.51 -0.64
CA PHE A 892 -0.54 -18.89 -0.36
C PHE A 892 -0.64 -20.41 -0.14
N ASP A 893 0.01 -21.24 -0.97
CA ASP A 893 0.16 -22.68 -0.77
C ASP A 893 0.77 -23.00 0.62
N PHE A 894 1.79 -22.23 1.03
CA PHE A 894 2.39 -22.33 2.36
C PHE A 894 1.41 -21.96 3.50
N THR A 895 0.55 -20.97 3.26
CA THR A 895 -0.54 -20.54 4.18
C THR A 895 -1.68 -21.57 4.24
N TYR A 896 -1.91 -22.34 3.17
CA TYR A 896 -2.89 -23.43 3.12
C TYR A 896 -2.47 -24.60 4.01
N MET A 897 -1.19 -24.98 3.96
CA MET A 897 -0.57 -25.95 4.89
C MET A 897 -0.40 -25.45 6.33
N GLN A 898 -0.90 -24.25 6.66
CA GLN A 898 -0.88 -23.67 8.01
C GLN A 898 0.52 -23.33 8.56
N LYS A 899 1.51 -23.13 7.67
CA LYS A 899 2.91 -22.86 8.01
C LYS A 899 3.26 -21.35 7.90
N PRO A 900 4.21 -20.83 8.69
CA PRO A 900 4.56 -19.40 8.71
C PRO A 900 5.30 -18.91 7.46
N VAL A 901 5.00 -17.67 7.05
CA VAL A 901 5.69 -16.96 5.96
C VAL A 901 6.32 -15.66 6.46
N ILE A 902 7.55 -15.39 6.03
CA ILE A 902 8.23 -14.09 6.16
C ILE A 902 8.38 -13.48 4.76
N TYR A 903 8.07 -12.19 4.63
CA TYR A 903 8.01 -11.45 3.38
C TYR A 903 9.09 -10.34 3.34
N TYR A 904 10.16 -10.54 2.57
CA TYR A 904 11.28 -9.60 2.46
C TYR A 904 11.04 -8.57 1.35
N HIS A 905 10.68 -7.35 1.74
CA HIS A 905 10.00 -6.34 0.91
C HIS A 905 10.85 -5.08 0.65
N PHE A 906 12.09 -5.25 0.17
CA PHE A 906 13.01 -4.13 -0.04
C PHE A 906 12.60 -3.18 -1.19
N ASP A 907 11.99 -3.70 -2.27
CA ASP A 907 11.71 -2.95 -3.50
C ASP A 907 10.21 -2.76 -3.83
N THR A 908 9.33 -2.83 -2.82
CA THR A 908 7.85 -2.85 -2.96
C THR A 908 7.29 -1.78 -3.90
N LYS A 909 7.83 -0.54 -3.83
CA LYS A 909 7.44 0.59 -4.69
C LYS A 909 7.73 0.35 -6.18
N ARG A 910 8.81 -0.37 -6.50
CA ARG A 910 9.20 -0.74 -7.87
C ARG A 910 8.35 -1.91 -8.36
N PHE A 911 8.17 -2.94 -7.53
CA PHE A 911 7.36 -4.12 -7.87
C PHE A 911 5.89 -3.77 -8.14
N PHE A 912 5.29 -2.89 -7.32
CA PHE A 912 3.90 -2.47 -7.48
C PHE A 912 3.72 -1.13 -8.23
N GLN A 913 4.62 -0.75 -9.14
CA GLN A 913 4.40 0.43 -10.01
C GLN A 913 3.10 0.33 -10.83
N GLY A 914 2.70 -0.88 -11.27
CA GLY A 914 1.41 -1.14 -11.92
C GLY A 914 0.18 -1.17 -10.99
N GLY A 915 0.40 -1.08 -9.67
CA GLY A 915 -0.62 -1.26 -8.64
C GLY A 915 -0.95 -2.74 -8.35
N SER A 916 -1.60 -2.97 -7.21
CA SER A 916 -1.96 -4.31 -6.72
C SER A 916 -3.44 -4.66 -6.93
N LEU A 917 -3.76 -5.96 -6.92
CA LEU A 917 -5.15 -6.44 -7.01
C LEU A 917 -5.90 -6.36 -5.66
N ARG A 918 -5.22 -6.47 -4.52
CA ARG A 918 -5.75 -6.21 -3.16
C ARG A 918 -4.87 -5.16 -2.43
N PRO A 919 -5.34 -4.51 -1.35
CA PRO A 919 -4.48 -3.73 -0.45
C PRO A 919 -3.32 -4.61 0.05
N LEU A 920 -2.10 -4.07 0.14
CA LEU A 920 -0.92 -4.88 0.47
C LEU A 920 -1.06 -5.50 1.88
N GLU A 921 -1.63 -4.72 2.79
CA GLU A 921 -1.98 -5.06 4.17
C GLU A 921 -2.98 -6.22 4.27
N GLU A 922 -3.80 -6.45 3.24
CA GLU A 922 -4.75 -7.56 3.12
C GLU A 922 -4.20 -8.74 2.28
N THR A 923 -3.01 -8.59 1.72
CA THR A 923 -2.42 -9.52 0.74
C THR A 923 -1.39 -10.47 1.34
N PHE A 924 -0.64 -10.02 2.35
CA PHE A 924 0.53 -10.72 2.89
C PHE A 924 0.27 -11.19 4.33
N LEU A 925 -0.33 -12.37 4.51
CA LEU A 925 -0.50 -12.97 5.83
C LEU A 925 0.83 -13.58 6.31
N GLY A 926 1.57 -12.84 7.13
CA GLY A 926 2.89 -13.23 7.63
C GLY A 926 3.68 -12.05 8.21
N ASP A 927 5.01 -12.17 8.26
CA ASP A 927 5.90 -11.13 8.76
C ASP A 927 6.53 -10.35 7.60
N VAL A 928 5.98 -9.18 7.28
CA VAL A 928 6.61 -8.24 6.33
C VAL A 928 7.82 -7.57 7.01
N VAL A 929 8.96 -7.59 6.32
CA VAL A 929 10.26 -7.07 6.78
C VAL A 929 10.99 -6.39 5.62
N HIS A 930 11.70 -5.29 5.89
CA HIS A 930 12.35 -4.46 4.88
C HIS A 930 13.89 -4.51 4.93
N SER A 931 14.49 -5.00 6.03
CA SER A 931 15.94 -5.17 6.19
C SER A 931 16.34 -6.61 6.59
N GLU A 932 17.61 -6.94 6.43
CA GLU A 932 18.17 -8.23 6.87
C GLU A 932 18.10 -8.42 8.38
N GLU A 933 18.24 -7.34 9.16
CA GLU A 933 18.17 -7.41 10.62
C GLU A 933 16.74 -7.68 11.10
N GLU A 934 15.73 -7.08 10.46
CA GLU A 934 14.32 -7.44 10.68
C GLU A 934 14.03 -8.90 10.30
N LEU A 935 14.58 -9.38 9.18
CA LEU A 935 14.44 -10.77 8.72
C LEU A 935 15.05 -11.75 9.73
N LEU A 936 16.28 -11.49 10.21
CA LEU A 936 16.92 -12.27 11.27
C LEU A 936 16.19 -12.17 12.62
N LYS A 937 15.66 -10.99 12.97
CA LYS A 937 14.81 -10.78 14.16
C LYS A 937 13.52 -11.61 14.04
N SER A 938 12.94 -11.68 12.84
CA SER A 938 11.73 -12.46 12.55
C SER A 938 11.96 -13.97 12.64
N LEU A 939 13.04 -14.49 12.02
CA LEU A 939 13.44 -15.89 12.12
C LEU A 939 13.60 -16.34 13.58
N ARG A 940 14.26 -15.52 14.41
CA ARG A 940 14.40 -15.77 15.86
C ARG A 940 13.06 -15.73 16.62
N ARG A 941 12.05 -14.98 16.15
CA ARG A 941 10.68 -15.01 16.71
C ARG A 941 9.94 -16.30 16.37
N HIS A 942 10.12 -16.85 15.17
CA HIS A 942 9.46 -18.10 14.76
C HIS A 942 10.11 -19.34 15.40
N LEU A 943 11.44 -19.39 15.49
CA LEU A 943 12.18 -20.40 16.27
C LEU A 943 11.65 -20.48 17.72
N LYS A 944 11.53 -19.33 18.40
CA LYS A 944 10.99 -19.24 19.79
C LYS A 944 9.51 -19.65 19.93
N ARG A 945 8.83 -20.00 18.84
CA ARG A 945 7.43 -20.43 18.79
C ARG A 945 7.26 -21.85 18.20
N GLY A 946 8.35 -22.62 18.11
CA GLY A 946 8.32 -23.94 17.47
C GLY A 946 7.86 -23.90 16.02
N TRP A 947 8.17 -22.81 15.30
CA TRP A 947 7.79 -22.57 13.90
C TRP A 947 6.27 -22.51 13.65
N ALA A 948 5.44 -22.29 14.67
CA ALA A 948 4.02 -22.03 14.49
C ALA A 948 3.75 -20.74 13.69
N GLU A 949 2.64 -20.72 12.96
CA GLU A 949 2.06 -19.49 12.40
C GLU A 949 1.58 -18.53 13.50
N LYS A 950 1.34 -17.26 13.15
CA LYS A 950 0.68 -16.32 14.06
C LYS A 950 -0.83 -16.63 14.10
N LYS A 951 -1.45 -16.54 15.28
CA LYS A 951 -2.93 -16.61 15.46
C LYS A 951 -3.69 -15.72 14.46
N ALA A 952 -3.17 -14.52 14.20
CA ALA A 952 -3.73 -13.58 13.23
C ALA A 952 -3.59 -14.01 11.75
N VAL A 953 -2.74 -14.97 11.39
CA VAL A 953 -2.73 -15.61 10.06
C VAL A 953 -3.86 -16.62 9.99
N SER A 954 -3.95 -17.51 10.99
CA SER A 954 -5.04 -18.50 11.14
C SER A 954 -6.43 -17.88 11.05
N GLU A 955 -6.69 -16.84 11.86
CA GLU A 955 -7.97 -16.12 11.91
C GLU A 955 -8.34 -15.47 10.56
N ASN A 956 -7.35 -15.11 9.74
CA ASN A 956 -7.54 -14.44 8.44
C ASN A 956 -7.45 -15.38 7.22
N ARG A 957 -7.08 -16.66 7.39
CA ARG A 957 -6.95 -17.65 6.29
C ARG A 957 -8.22 -17.73 5.42
N ARG A 958 -9.40 -17.58 6.04
CA ARG A 958 -10.72 -17.58 5.37
C ARG A 958 -10.94 -16.44 4.36
N MET A 959 -10.07 -15.41 4.33
CA MET A 959 -10.09 -14.36 3.30
C MET A 959 -9.36 -14.75 2.00
N ILE A 960 -8.58 -15.84 2.04
CA ILE A 960 -7.80 -16.36 0.91
C ILE A 960 -8.45 -17.65 0.39
N PHE A 961 -8.86 -18.54 1.30
CA PHE A 961 -9.45 -19.84 0.99
C PHE A 961 -10.87 -19.96 1.57
N SER A 962 -11.83 -20.40 0.76
CA SER A 962 -13.18 -20.75 1.25
C SER A 962 -13.35 -22.23 1.58
N TYR A 963 -12.45 -23.10 1.09
CA TYR A 963 -12.46 -24.54 1.32
C TYR A 963 -11.06 -25.05 1.70
N SER A 964 -11.01 -26.10 2.53
CA SER A 964 -9.78 -26.75 3.01
C SER A 964 -10.02 -28.25 3.26
N ASP A 965 -10.65 -28.92 2.29
CA ASP A 965 -11.38 -30.19 2.44
C ASP A 965 -10.94 -31.28 1.45
N LYS A 966 -9.89 -31.01 0.64
CA LYS A 966 -9.37 -31.88 -0.42
C LYS A 966 -10.36 -32.23 -1.56
N GLN A 967 -11.37 -31.39 -1.79
CA GLN A 967 -12.36 -31.59 -2.86
C GLN A 967 -12.29 -30.52 -3.97
N ASN A 968 -11.13 -29.88 -4.16
CA ASN A 968 -10.99 -28.78 -5.11
C ASN A 968 -11.09 -29.28 -6.56
N ALA A 969 -10.40 -30.37 -6.92
CA ALA A 969 -10.49 -30.99 -8.25
C ALA A 969 -11.91 -31.47 -8.60
N ALA A 970 -12.61 -32.08 -7.64
CA ALA A 970 -14.00 -32.52 -7.80
C ALA A 970 -14.97 -31.35 -8.09
N ARG A 971 -14.78 -30.20 -7.43
CA ARG A 971 -15.57 -28.98 -7.70
C ARG A 971 -15.30 -28.39 -9.09
N ILE A 972 -14.05 -28.38 -9.55
CA ILE A 972 -13.68 -27.96 -10.92
C ILE A 972 -14.36 -28.88 -11.94
N PHE A 973 -14.28 -30.20 -11.72
CA PHE A 973 -14.86 -31.21 -12.60
C PHE A 973 -16.38 -31.06 -12.73
N GLN A 974 -17.08 -30.91 -11.60
CA GLN A 974 -18.54 -30.78 -11.60
C GLN A 974 -18.99 -29.50 -12.34
N ALA A 975 -18.39 -28.35 -12.04
CA ALA A 975 -18.72 -27.09 -12.71
C ALA A 975 -18.47 -27.15 -14.23
N ALA A 976 -17.40 -27.79 -14.68
CA ALA A 976 -17.14 -28.00 -16.09
C ALA A 976 -18.10 -29.03 -16.74
N LYS A 977 -18.52 -30.07 -15.99
CA LYS A 977 -19.51 -31.07 -16.43
C LYS A 977 -20.93 -30.52 -16.49
N GLU A 978 -21.23 -29.45 -15.75
CA GLU A 978 -22.47 -28.68 -15.83
C GLU A 978 -22.44 -27.74 -17.04
N LEU A 979 -21.44 -26.85 -17.14
CA LEU A 979 -21.32 -25.90 -18.26
C LEU A 979 -21.24 -26.58 -19.63
N GLU A 980 -20.59 -27.75 -19.76
CA GLU A 980 -20.57 -28.48 -21.04
C GLU A 980 -21.95 -29.04 -21.43
N LYS A 981 -22.88 -29.26 -20.49
CA LYS A 981 -24.27 -29.63 -20.82
C LYS A 981 -25.10 -28.44 -21.28
N GLU A 982 -24.77 -27.24 -20.81
CA GLU A 982 -25.46 -25.99 -21.15
C GLU A 982 -25.00 -25.42 -22.52
N ASN A 983 -23.85 -25.86 -23.01
CA ASN A 983 -23.29 -25.50 -24.32
C ASN A 983 -23.49 -26.59 -25.42
N ARG A 984 -24.41 -27.54 -25.20
CA ARG A 984 -24.73 -28.66 -26.11
C ARG A 984 -26.21 -28.68 -26.51
#